data_AF-A0A0P0X843-F1
#
_entry.id   AF-A0A0P0X843-F1
#
_cell.length_a   1.000
_cell.length_b   1.000
_cell.length_c   1.000
_cell.angle_alpha   90.00
_cell.angle_beta   90.00
_cell.angle_gamma   90.00
#
_symmetry.space_group_name_H-M   'P 1'
#
loop_
_entity.id
_entity.type
_entity.pdbx_description
1 polymer ?
#
loop_
_entity_poly.entity_id
_entity_poly.type
_entity_poly.pdbx_seq_one_letter_code
_entity_poly.pdbx_strand_id
1 'polypeptide(L)'
;VLNQLPKQSPIKRVPDIAALADRHSGDLPGVDVFVTTVDPVDEPILYTVNTILSILAADYPVDRYACYLSDDGGTLVHYEAMVEVAKFAELWVPFCRKHCVEPRSPENYFAMKTQAYKGGVPGELMSDHRRVRREYEEFKVRIDSLSSTIRQRSDVYNAKHAGENATWMADGTHWPGTWFEPADNHQRGKHAGIVQVLLNHPSCKPRLGLAASAENPVDFSGVDVRLPMLVYISREKRPGYNHQKKAGAMNVMLRVSALLSNAPFVINFDGDHYVNNSQAFRAPMCFMLDGRGRGGENTAFVQFPQRFDDVDPTDRYANHNRVFFDGTMLSLNGLQGPSYLGTGTMFRRVALYGVEPPRWGAAASQIKAMDIANKFGSSTSFVGTMLDGANQERSITPLAVLDESVAGDLAALTACAYEDGTSWGRDVGWVYNIATEDVVTGFRMHRQGWRSVYASVEPAAFRGTAPINLTERLYQILRWSGGSLEMFFSHSNALLAGRRLHPLQRVAYLNMSTYPIVTVFIFFYNLFPVMWLISEQYYIQRPFGEYLLYLVAVIAMIHVIGMFEVKWAGITLLDWCRNEQFYMIGSTGVYPTAVLYMALKLVTGKGIYFRLTSKQTAASSGDKFADLYTVRWVPLLIPTIVIMVVNVAAVGVAVGKAAAWGPLTEPGWLAVLGMVFNVWILVLLYPFALGVMGQWGKRPAVLFVAMAMAVAAVAAMYVAFGAPYQAELSGVAASLG
;
A
#
# COMPACT_ATOMS: atom_id res chain seq x y z
N VAL A 1 -16.69 -19.80 -5.45
CA VAL A 1 -15.92 -20.99 -4.99
C VAL A 1 -14.43 -20.72 -4.88
N LEU A 2 -13.71 -20.38 -5.95
CA LEU A 2 -12.23 -20.20 -5.92
C LEU A 2 -11.74 -19.13 -4.94
N ASN A 3 -12.53 -18.09 -4.66
CA ASN A 3 -12.24 -17.09 -3.63
C ASN A 3 -12.38 -17.60 -2.18
N GLN A 4 -13.23 -18.61 -1.96
CA GLN A 4 -13.56 -19.12 -0.62
C GLN A 4 -12.71 -20.33 -0.21
N LEU A 5 -12.24 -21.15 -1.17
CA LEU A 5 -11.42 -22.34 -0.87
C LEU A 5 -10.14 -22.02 -0.07
N PRO A 6 -9.38 -20.94 -0.35
CA PRO A 6 -8.20 -20.61 0.45
C PRO A 6 -8.52 -20.18 1.88
N LYS A 7 -9.79 -19.94 2.22
CA LYS A 7 -10.25 -19.47 3.54
C LYS A 7 -10.53 -20.58 4.56
N GLN A 8 -10.18 -21.82 4.24
CA GLN A 8 -10.54 -23.00 5.05
C GLN A 8 -9.71 -23.19 6.33
N SER A 9 -8.53 -22.56 6.44
CA SER A 9 -7.62 -22.75 7.58
C SER A 9 -7.10 -21.40 8.12
N PRO A 10 -7.97 -20.57 8.74
CA PRO A 10 -7.53 -19.31 9.33
C PRO A 10 -6.65 -19.56 10.56
N ILE A 11 -5.44 -18.99 10.54
CA ILE A 11 -4.50 -19.06 11.67
C ILE A 11 -4.04 -17.66 12.05
N LYS A 12 -4.32 -17.28 13.31
CA LYS A 12 -3.77 -16.07 13.92
C LYS A 12 -2.44 -16.41 14.60
N ARG A 13 -1.38 -15.67 14.26
CA ARG A 13 -0.06 -15.78 14.92
C ARG A 13 0.25 -14.48 15.64
N VAL A 14 0.61 -14.60 16.91
CA VAL A 14 0.96 -13.48 17.79
C VAL A 14 2.41 -13.71 18.24
N PRO A 15 3.30 -12.71 18.13
CA PRO A 15 4.68 -12.86 18.56
C PRO A 15 4.80 -12.86 20.09
N ASP A 16 5.69 -13.69 20.61
CA ASP A 16 6.04 -13.74 22.03
C ASP A 16 7.39 -13.06 22.26
N ILE A 17 7.34 -11.76 22.55
CA ILE A 17 8.52 -10.91 22.73
C ILE A 17 9.27 -11.28 24.01
N ALA A 18 8.57 -11.75 25.05
CA ALA A 18 9.19 -12.17 26.30
C ALA A 18 10.07 -13.42 26.05
N ALA A 19 9.53 -14.42 25.34
CA ALA A 19 10.30 -15.59 24.95
C ALA A 19 11.50 -15.27 24.03
N LEU A 20 11.38 -14.25 23.18
CA LEU A 20 12.51 -13.76 22.38
C LEU A 20 13.61 -13.18 23.27
N ALA A 21 13.26 -12.34 24.25
CA ALA A 21 14.19 -11.72 25.18
C ALA A 21 14.94 -12.75 26.02
N ASP A 22 14.23 -13.75 26.56
CA ASP A 22 14.81 -14.82 27.38
C ASP A 22 15.85 -15.65 26.62
N ARG A 23 15.60 -15.93 25.33
CA ARG A 23 16.49 -16.77 24.51
C ARG A 23 17.71 -16.06 23.97
N HIS A 24 17.59 -14.78 23.62
CA HIS A 24 18.64 -14.07 22.89
C HIS A 24 19.34 -12.99 23.74
N SER A 25 18.91 -12.72 24.98
CA SER A 25 19.58 -11.81 25.94
C SER A 25 20.01 -10.45 25.34
N GLY A 26 19.31 -9.97 24.32
CA GLY A 26 19.62 -8.72 23.60
C GLY A 26 20.52 -8.85 22.35
N ASP A 27 21.12 -10.01 22.09
CA ASP A 27 21.88 -10.27 20.85
C ASP A 27 20.92 -10.63 19.71
N LEU A 28 20.38 -9.59 19.07
CA LEU A 28 19.49 -9.73 17.93
C LEU A 28 20.25 -9.51 16.60
N PRO A 29 19.83 -10.17 15.51
CA PRO A 29 20.44 -10.00 14.19
C PRO A 29 20.31 -8.57 13.65
N GLY A 30 21.16 -8.23 12.68
CA GLY A 30 21.06 -6.97 11.95
C GLY A 30 19.73 -6.81 11.18
N VAL A 31 19.23 -5.58 11.08
CA VAL A 31 18.06 -5.21 10.26
C VAL A 31 18.34 -3.94 9.44
N ASP A 32 18.16 -4.02 8.12
CA ASP A 32 18.12 -2.82 7.29
C ASP A 32 16.67 -2.39 7.04
N VAL A 33 16.38 -1.10 7.16
CA VAL A 33 15.05 -0.53 6.96
C VAL A 33 15.07 0.34 5.71
N PHE A 34 14.28 -0.02 4.70
CA PHE A 34 14.21 0.67 3.42
C PHE A 34 12.95 1.50 3.32
N VAL A 35 13.11 2.78 2.99
CA VAL A 35 12.03 3.73 2.74
C VAL A 35 12.19 4.27 1.33
N THR A 36 11.11 4.29 0.55
CA THR A 36 11.11 4.89 -0.80
C THR A 36 10.21 6.12 -0.84
N THR A 37 10.70 7.21 -1.43
CA THR A 37 9.94 8.43 -1.73
C THR A 37 10.05 8.75 -3.22
N VAL A 38 8.99 9.28 -3.84
CA VAL A 38 8.97 9.57 -5.28
C VAL A 38 9.53 10.94 -5.58
N ASP A 39 8.90 12.00 -5.08
CA ASP A 39 9.32 13.38 -5.23
C ASP A 39 8.53 14.28 -4.23
N PRO A 40 9.06 15.47 -3.86
CA PRO A 40 8.47 16.28 -2.81
C PRO A 40 7.18 16.99 -3.22
N VAL A 41 6.79 16.91 -4.50
CA VAL A 41 5.57 17.54 -5.05
C VAL A 41 4.41 16.57 -5.02
N ASP A 42 4.61 15.32 -5.39
CA ASP A 42 3.56 14.29 -5.38
C ASP A 42 3.35 13.70 -3.97
N GLU A 43 4.40 13.66 -3.14
CA GLU A 43 4.39 13.13 -1.78
C GLU A 43 4.86 14.20 -0.77
N PRO A 44 4.01 14.61 0.19
CA PRO A 44 4.41 15.59 1.20
C PRO A 44 5.62 15.10 2.01
N ILE A 45 6.69 15.90 2.01
CA ILE A 45 7.94 15.61 2.74
C ILE A 45 7.67 15.35 4.22
N LEU A 46 6.66 16.02 4.80
CA LEU A 46 6.29 15.86 6.21
C LEU A 46 5.95 14.42 6.57
N TYR A 47 5.33 13.64 5.67
CA TYR A 47 5.06 12.23 5.92
C TYR A 47 6.37 11.43 5.96
N THR A 48 7.24 11.63 4.97
CA THR A 48 8.54 10.95 4.88
C THR A 48 9.41 11.22 6.09
N VAL A 49 9.54 12.48 6.55
CA VAL A 49 10.35 12.82 7.73
C VAL A 49 9.80 12.18 9.01
N ASN A 50 8.48 12.13 9.18
CA ASN A 50 7.84 11.49 10.34
C ASN A 50 8.01 9.96 10.31
N THR A 51 7.93 9.34 9.13
CA THR A 51 8.24 7.93 8.92
C THR A 51 9.69 7.63 9.34
N ILE A 52 10.67 8.40 8.86
CA ILE A 52 12.08 8.22 9.21
C ILE A 52 12.29 8.42 10.72
N LEU A 53 11.78 9.50 11.32
CA LEU A 53 11.88 9.74 12.76
C LEU A 53 11.30 8.58 13.60
N SER A 54 10.18 7.99 13.15
CA SER A 54 9.57 6.84 13.81
C SER A 54 10.46 5.58 13.75
N ILE A 55 11.16 5.37 12.63
CA ILE A 55 12.10 4.27 12.43
C ILE A 55 13.34 4.46 13.31
N LEU A 56 13.91 5.66 13.33
CA LEU A 56 15.08 5.99 14.18
C LEU A 56 14.77 5.82 15.68
N ALA A 57 13.50 5.94 16.07
CA ALA A 57 13.02 5.77 17.45
C ALA A 57 12.46 4.37 17.78
N ALA A 58 12.64 3.36 16.92
CA ALA A 58 12.19 1.99 17.18
C ALA A 58 12.93 1.37 18.39
N ASP A 59 12.27 0.46 19.12
CA ASP A 59 12.92 -0.28 20.21
C ASP A 59 13.62 -1.53 19.66
N TYR A 60 14.84 -1.32 19.19
CA TYR A 60 15.77 -2.34 18.75
C TYR A 60 17.20 -1.93 19.15
N PRO A 61 18.15 -2.87 19.34
CA PRO A 61 19.54 -2.50 19.60
C PRO A 61 20.07 -1.56 18.51
N VAL A 62 20.51 -0.37 18.92
CA VAL A 62 20.82 0.75 18.01
C VAL A 62 21.96 0.46 17.03
N ASP A 63 22.89 -0.41 17.40
CA ASP A 63 23.99 -0.93 16.60
C ASP A 63 23.61 -2.11 15.70
N ARG A 64 22.33 -2.53 15.73
CA ARG A 64 21.82 -3.68 14.96
C ARG A 64 20.77 -3.29 13.94
N TYR A 65 20.52 -2.01 13.71
CA TYR A 65 19.71 -1.61 12.56
C TYR A 65 20.16 -0.32 11.90
N ALA A 66 19.86 -0.20 10.62
CA ALA A 66 20.19 0.94 9.78
C ALA A 66 18.98 1.35 8.93
N CYS A 67 18.83 2.65 8.69
CA CYS A 67 17.75 3.22 7.89
C CYS A 67 18.29 3.76 6.56
N TYR A 68 17.62 3.40 5.47
CA TYR A 68 17.96 3.82 4.11
C TYR A 68 16.74 4.50 3.49
N LEU A 69 16.89 5.76 3.08
CA LEU A 69 15.90 6.46 2.27
C LEU A 69 16.38 6.50 0.82
N SER A 70 15.55 6.02 -0.10
CA SER A 70 15.74 6.22 -1.54
C SER A 70 14.81 7.33 -2.04
N ASP A 71 15.39 8.43 -2.55
CA ASP A 71 14.68 9.49 -3.28
C ASP A 71 14.74 9.23 -4.79
N ASP A 72 13.59 8.98 -5.39
CA ASP A 72 13.48 8.79 -6.84
C ASP A 72 13.51 10.13 -7.62
N GLY A 73 13.27 11.26 -6.96
CA GLY A 73 13.33 12.60 -7.55
C GLY A 73 14.76 13.16 -7.60
N GLY A 74 15.65 12.65 -6.75
CA GLY A 74 17.03 13.11 -6.64
C GLY A 74 17.14 14.59 -6.29
N THR A 75 16.24 15.11 -5.47
CA THR A 75 16.10 16.55 -5.19
C THR A 75 16.91 16.96 -3.96
N LEU A 76 17.50 18.16 -3.98
CA LEU A 76 18.22 18.69 -2.81
C LEU A 76 17.29 18.89 -1.61
N VAL A 77 16.00 19.14 -1.84
CA VAL A 77 15.00 19.34 -0.78
C VAL A 77 14.86 18.09 0.10
N HIS A 78 14.80 16.89 -0.48
CA HIS A 78 14.76 15.65 0.30
C HIS A 78 16.05 15.41 1.09
N TYR A 79 17.20 15.67 0.47
CA TYR A 79 18.48 15.52 1.15
C TYR A 79 18.59 16.44 2.38
N GLU A 80 18.31 17.75 2.22
CA GLU A 80 18.37 18.69 3.35
C GLU A 80 17.27 18.42 4.39
N ALA A 81 16.11 17.91 3.99
CA ALA A 81 15.10 17.46 4.93
C ALA A 81 15.63 16.30 5.80
N MET A 82 16.42 15.39 5.24
CA MET A 82 17.06 14.32 6.02
C MET A 82 18.18 14.82 6.94
N VAL A 83 18.89 15.89 6.55
CA VAL A 83 19.83 16.59 7.45
C VAL A 83 19.09 17.19 8.64
N GLU A 84 17.93 17.83 8.42
CA GLU A 84 17.10 18.35 9.51
C GLU A 84 16.51 17.23 10.39
N VAL A 85 16.12 16.10 9.79
CA VAL A 85 15.70 14.89 10.53
C VAL A 85 16.83 14.38 11.42
N ALA A 86 18.06 14.29 10.91
CA ALA A 86 19.21 13.83 11.69
C ALA A 86 19.44 14.72 12.92
N LYS A 87 19.31 16.04 12.78
CA LYS A 87 19.40 17.00 13.91
C LYS A 87 18.26 16.83 14.91
N PHE A 88 17.01 16.76 14.44
CA PHE A 88 15.86 16.62 15.33
C PHE A 88 15.81 15.25 16.04
N ALA A 89 16.33 14.20 15.41
CA ALA A 89 16.42 12.87 15.98
C ALA A 89 17.26 12.83 17.27
N GLU A 90 18.27 13.68 17.41
CA GLU A 90 19.08 13.80 18.63
C GLU A 90 18.25 14.21 19.86
N LEU A 91 17.12 14.88 19.66
CA LEU A 91 16.16 15.22 20.71
C LEU A 91 15.03 14.18 20.80
N TRP A 92 14.45 13.81 19.65
CA TRP A 92 13.26 12.96 19.59
C TRP A 92 13.51 11.52 20.05
N VAL A 93 14.63 10.92 19.64
CA VAL A 93 14.93 9.51 19.95
C VAL A 93 15.20 9.30 21.44
N PRO A 94 16.04 10.12 22.12
CA PRO A 94 16.20 10.01 23.57
C PRO A 94 14.92 10.30 24.34
N PHE A 95 14.13 11.29 23.91
CA PHE A 95 12.80 11.55 24.49
C PHE A 95 11.88 10.33 24.39
N CYS A 96 11.85 9.69 23.22
CA CYS A 96 11.08 8.46 22.98
C CYS A 96 11.50 7.30 23.90
N ARG A 97 12.81 7.16 24.14
CA ARG A 97 13.37 6.13 25.02
C ARG A 97 13.08 6.42 26.49
N LYS A 98 13.30 7.68 26.94
CA LYS A 98 13.07 8.14 28.31
C LYS A 98 11.62 7.91 28.76
N HIS A 99 10.67 8.26 27.90
CA HIS A 99 9.25 8.32 28.27
C HIS A 99 8.39 7.20 27.66
N CYS A 100 9.02 6.21 27.01
CA CYS A 100 8.33 5.09 26.34
C CYS A 100 7.19 5.55 25.41
N VAL A 101 7.48 6.57 24.59
CA VAL A 101 6.51 7.24 23.71
C VAL A 101 5.93 6.30 22.66
N GLU A 102 4.60 6.25 22.53
CA GLU A 102 3.89 5.57 21.44
C GLU A 102 2.72 6.45 20.96
N PRO A 103 2.50 6.63 19.64
CA PRO A 103 3.30 6.13 18.52
C PRO A 103 4.68 6.81 18.41
N ARG A 104 5.60 6.22 17.62
CA ARG A 104 6.96 6.77 17.41
C ARG A 104 7.02 7.91 16.40
N SER A 105 5.94 8.16 15.65
CA SER A 105 5.80 9.31 14.76
C SER A 105 5.42 10.57 15.56
N PRO A 106 6.22 11.66 15.54
CA PRO A 106 5.93 12.86 16.32
C PRO A 106 4.64 13.57 15.88
N GLU A 107 4.33 13.66 14.58
CA GLU A 107 3.06 14.24 14.10
C GLU A 107 1.86 13.53 14.73
N ASN A 108 1.86 12.19 14.64
CA ASN A 108 0.76 11.38 15.15
C ASN A 108 0.71 11.42 16.68
N TYR A 109 1.86 11.42 17.35
CA TYR A 109 1.96 11.50 18.79
C TYR A 109 1.35 12.80 19.34
N PHE A 110 1.78 13.96 18.82
CA PHE A 110 1.30 15.25 19.32
C PHE A 110 -0.13 15.58 18.89
N ALA A 111 -0.68 14.90 17.89
CA ALA A 111 -2.08 15.01 17.48
C ALA A 111 -3.05 14.25 18.41
N MET A 112 -2.59 13.33 19.25
CA MET A 112 -3.46 12.56 20.15
C MET A 112 -3.97 13.41 21.33
N LYS A 113 -5.27 13.30 21.63
CA LYS A 113 -5.93 14.06 22.72
C LYS A 113 -5.70 13.49 24.11
N THR A 114 -5.49 12.18 24.23
CA THR A 114 -5.38 11.47 25.52
C THR A 114 -4.30 10.40 25.41
N GLN A 115 -3.46 10.28 26.42
CA GLN A 115 -2.34 9.35 26.43
C GLN A 115 -2.29 8.54 27.74
N ALA A 116 -2.07 7.23 27.62
CA ALA A 116 -1.68 6.40 28.75
C ALA A 116 -0.16 6.53 28.97
N TYR A 117 0.26 7.26 30.00
CA TYR A 117 1.67 7.39 30.35
C TYR A 117 2.14 6.11 31.04
N LYS A 118 3.18 5.47 30.47
CA LYS A 118 3.80 4.26 31.03
C LYS A 118 5.10 4.54 31.81
N GLY A 119 5.52 5.80 31.91
CA GLY A 119 6.77 6.18 32.58
C GLY A 119 6.62 6.41 34.09
N GLY A 120 7.76 6.57 34.77
CA GLY A 120 7.83 6.61 36.23
C GLY A 120 7.55 7.96 36.89
N VAL A 121 7.66 9.09 36.17
CA VAL A 121 7.58 10.44 36.76
C VAL A 121 6.75 11.40 35.88
N PRO A 122 5.43 11.54 36.12
CA PRO A 122 4.54 12.37 35.28
C PRO A 122 4.90 13.86 35.21
N GLY A 123 5.58 14.40 36.23
CA GLY A 123 5.98 15.80 36.29
C GLY A 123 7.04 16.18 35.27
N GLU A 124 8.09 15.36 35.12
CA GLU A 124 9.15 15.54 34.13
C GLU A 124 8.64 15.38 32.70
N LEU A 125 7.67 14.46 32.49
CA LEU A 125 7.04 14.30 31.18
C LEU A 125 6.38 15.61 30.72
N MET A 126 5.66 16.32 31.58
CA MET A 126 4.94 17.52 31.16
C MET A 126 5.87 18.64 30.68
N SER A 127 7.00 18.86 31.36
CA SER A 127 8.00 19.85 30.95
C SER A 127 8.69 19.43 29.65
N ASP A 128 9.18 18.20 29.60
CA ASP A 128 9.87 17.65 28.43
C ASP A 128 8.94 17.66 27.20
N HIS A 129 7.70 17.21 27.37
CA HIS A 129 6.68 17.17 26.32
C HIS A 129 6.41 18.56 25.73
N ARG A 130 6.23 19.60 26.56
CA ARG A 130 6.00 20.98 26.06
C ARG A 130 7.19 21.49 25.26
N ARG A 131 8.42 21.22 25.73
CA ARG A 131 9.64 21.63 25.02
C ARG A 131 9.78 20.91 23.68
N VAL A 132 9.72 19.58 23.69
CA VAL A 132 9.89 18.77 22.47
C VAL A 132 8.78 19.07 21.46
N ARG A 133 7.54 19.32 21.92
CA ARG A 133 6.46 19.77 21.03
C ARG A 133 6.80 21.09 20.34
N ARG A 134 7.33 22.07 21.07
CA ARG A 134 7.73 23.35 20.46
C ARG A 134 8.85 23.16 19.42
N GLU A 135 9.88 22.40 19.77
CA GLU A 135 10.99 22.09 18.83
C GLU A 135 10.48 21.35 17.59
N TYR A 136 9.46 20.50 17.74
CA TYR A 136 8.82 19.81 16.62
C TYR A 136 8.04 20.77 15.72
N GLU A 137 7.28 21.72 16.28
CA GLU A 137 6.59 22.75 15.47
C GLU A 137 7.59 23.65 14.73
N GLU A 138 8.71 24.01 15.37
CA GLU A 138 9.79 24.75 14.71
C GLU A 138 10.46 23.92 13.61
N PHE A 139 10.65 22.62 13.84
CA PHE A 139 11.12 21.68 12.82
C PHE A 139 10.17 21.63 11.62
N LYS A 140 8.85 21.56 11.84
CA LYS A 140 7.85 21.59 10.75
C LYS A 140 7.97 22.85 9.91
N VAL A 141 8.08 24.01 10.54
CA VAL A 141 8.27 25.28 9.84
C VAL A 141 9.53 25.25 8.97
N ARG A 142 10.65 24.72 9.48
CA ARG A 142 11.89 24.58 8.69
C ARG A 142 11.70 23.68 7.48
N ILE A 143 11.04 22.53 7.64
CA ILE A 143 10.74 21.60 6.55
C ILE A 143 9.84 22.27 5.49
N ASP A 144 8.78 22.95 5.91
CA ASP A 144 7.84 23.63 5.01
C ASP A 144 8.51 24.77 4.23
N SER A 145 9.42 25.51 4.85
CA SER A 145 10.16 26.59 4.18
C SER A 145 11.30 26.12 3.28
N LEU A 146 11.74 24.86 3.41
CA LEU A 146 13.00 24.37 2.87
C LEU A 146 13.13 24.58 1.35
N SER A 147 12.07 24.29 0.60
CA SER A 147 12.05 24.49 -0.86
C SER A 147 12.34 25.95 -1.24
N SER A 148 11.73 26.90 -0.52
CA SER A 148 11.93 28.34 -0.75
C SER A 148 13.32 28.81 -0.32
N THR A 149 13.82 28.30 0.81
CA THR A 149 15.16 28.64 1.33
C THR A 149 16.27 28.18 0.39
N ILE A 150 16.19 26.96 -0.13
CA ILE A 150 17.17 26.43 -1.09
C ILE A 150 17.15 27.24 -2.38
N ARG A 151 15.95 27.62 -2.86
CA ARG A 151 15.80 28.43 -4.07
C ARG A 151 16.45 29.80 -3.89
N GLN A 152 16.10 30.52 -2.82
CA GLN A 152 16.69 31.83 -2.52
C GLN A 152 18.22 31.75 -2.36
N ARG A 153 18.73 30.71 -1.67
CA ARG A 153 20.17 30.48 -1.56
C ARG A 153 20.81 30.30 -2.94
N SER A 154 20.21 29.46 -3.78
CA SER A 154 20.71 29.20 -5.13
C SER A 154 20.73 30.47 -5.98
N ASP A 155 19.69 31.31 -5.91
CA ASP A 155 19.64 32.59 -6.62
C ASP A 155 20.79 33.52 -6.20
N VAL A 156 21.14 33.56 -4.91
CA VAL A 156 22.28 34.36 -4.40
C VAL A 156 23.62 33.84 -4.90
N TYR A 157 23.82 32.52 -4.96
CA TYR A 157 25.05 31.94 -5.49
C TYR A 157 25.16 32.09 -7.01
N ASN A 158 24.06 31.91 -7.75
CA ASN A 158 23.99 32.12 -9.19
C ASN A 158 24.25 33.59 -9.55
N ALA A 159 23.78 34.55 -8.75
CA ALA A 159 24.09 35.97 -8.96
C ALA A 159 25.59 36.29 -8.80
N LYS A 160 26.34 35.47 -8.05
CA LYS A 160 27.79 35.64 -7.82
C LYS A 160 28.66 34.87 -8.79
N HIS A 161 28.15 33.82 -9.43
CA HIS A 161 28.89 32.95 -10.34
C HIS A 161 28.29 33.03 -11.75
N ALA A 162 29.07 33.52 -12.72
CA ALA A 162 28.64 33.49 -14.11
C ALA A 162 28.55 32.04 -14.59
N GLY A 163 27.36 31.57 -15.00
CA GLY A 163 27.15 30.17 -15.41
C GLY A 163 25.68 29.78 -15.50
N GLU A 164 25.43 28.47 -15.53
CA GLU A 164 24.09 27.89 -15.49
C GLU A 164 23.42 28.14 -14.13
N ASN A 165 22.09 28.23 -14.09
CA ASN A 165 21.30 28.43 -12.87
C ASN A 165 21.30 27.15 -12.00
N ALA A 166 22.44 26.88 -11.36
CA ALA A 166 22.66 25.69 -10.56
C ALA A 166 21.84 25.70 -9.27
N THR A 167 21.57 24.49 -8.75
CA THR A 167 21.02 24.32 -7.40
C THR A 167 22.17 24.10 -6.43
N TRP A 168 22.32 24.99 -5.46
CA TRP A 168 23.49 25.06 -4.58
C TRP A 168 23.24 24.44 -3.22
N MET A 169 24.19 23.64 -2.76
CA MET A 169 24.25 23.12 -1.40
C MET A 169 24.68 24.20 -0.40
N ALA A 170 24.47 23.96 0.89
CA ALA A 170 24.85 24.88 1.95
C ALA A 170 26.38 25.11 2.07
N ASP A 171 27.20 24.17 1.59
CA ASP A 171 28.66 24.26 1.56
C ASP A 171 29.20 25.02 0.33
N GLY A 172 28.31 25.50 -0.55
CA GLY A 172 28.70 26.19 -1.78
C GLY A 172 29.12 25.25 -2.92
N THR A 173 28.81 23.96 -2.86
CA THR A 173 28.96 23.04 -4.00
C THR A 173 27.66 22.91 -4.80
N HIS A 174 27.75 22.45 -6.05
CA HIS A 174 26.57 22.14 -6.88
C HIS A 174 25.95 20.82 -6.43
N TRP A 175 24.62 20.76 -6.39
CA TRP A 175 23.92 19.51 -6.14
C TRP A 175 24.10 18.53 -7.32
N PRO A 176 24.58 17.29 -7.12
CA PRO A 176 24.78 16.34 -8.22
C PRO A 176 23.47 15.78 -8.82
N GLY A 177 22.34 15.93 -8.13
CA GLY A 177 21.04 15.40 -8.55
C GLY A 177 20.25 16.37 -9.44
N THR A 178 18.92 16.33 -9.30
CA THR A 178 17.99 17.17 -10.04
C THR A 178 17.99 18.61 -9.50
N TRP A 179 18.13 19.58 -10.41
CA TRP A 179 18.07 21.02 -10.10
C TRP A 179 16.65 21.58 -10.22
N PHE A 180 16.41 22.75 -9.62
CA PHE A 180 15.17 23.50 -9.81
C PHE A 180 14.97 23.92 -11.26
N GLU A 181 16.03 24.47 -11.87
CA GLU A 181 16.08 24.73 -13.30
C GLU A 181 16.83 23.57 -13.97
N PRO A 182 16.15 22.77 -14.82
CA PRO A 182 16.77 21.63 -15.46
C PRO A 182 17.99 22.03 -16.31
N ALA A 183 19.13 21.39 -16.05
CA ALA A 183 20.36 21.53 -16.84
C ALA A 183 20.86 20.16 -17.33
N ASP A 184 21.90 20.15 -18.16
CA ASP A 184 22.45 18.88 -18.67
C ASP A 184 23.01 18.05 -17.51
N ASN A 185 22.62 16.77 -17.45
CA ASN A 185 22.92 15.84 -16.35
C ASN A 185 22.33 16.21 -14.97
N HIS A 186 21.44 17.21 -14.88
CA HIS A 186 20.81 17.67 -13.65
C HIS A 186 19.29 17.85 -13.77
N GLN A 187 18.62 16.94 -14.46
CA GLN A 187 17.18 17.01 -14.71
C GLN A 187 16.47 15.73 -14.26
N ARG A 188 15.15 15.81 -14.06
CA ARG A 188 14.34 14.65 -13.65
C ARG A 188 14.52 13.50 -14.65
N GLY A 189 15.00 12.35 -14.18
CA GLY A 189 15.29 11.19 -15.03
C GLY A 189 16.64 11.20 -15.76
N LYS A 190 17.47 12.23 -15.53
CA LYS A 190 18.87 12.31 -16.00
C LYS A 190 19.74 12.99 -14.93
N HIS A 191 20.32 12.20 -14.05
CA HIS A 191 21.27 12.66 -13.02
C HIS A 191 22.14 11.50 -12.52
N ALA A 192 23.29 11.83 -11.93
CA ALA A 192 24.19 10.86 -11.33
C ALA A 192 23.57 10.15 -10.11
N GLY A 193 24.15 8.99 -9.74
CA GLY A 193 23.86 8.32 -8.49
C GLY A 193 24.46 9.08 -7.30
N ILE A 194 23.76 9.08 -6.17
CA ILE A 194 24.12 9.78 -4.94
C ILE A 194 23.92 8.80 -3.77
N VAL A 195 24.95 8.66 -2.94
CA VAL A 195 24.87 7.94 -1.66
C VAL A 195 25.52 8.82 -0.60
N GLN A 196 24.77 9.16 0.45
CA GLN A 196 25.24 10.01 1.54
C GLN A 196 24.90 9.37 2.88
N VAL A 197 25.91 9.16 3.73
CA VAL A 197 25.73 8.67 5.10
C VAL A 197 25.56 9.88 6.01
N LEU A 198 24.32 10.12 6.48
CA LEU A 198 23.94 11.27 7.29
C LEU A 198 24.21 11.03 8.77
N LEU A 199 23.93 9.81 9.24
CA LEU A 199 24.26 9.35 10.59
C LEU A 199 25.12 8.11 10.43
N ASN A 200 26.33 8.13 11.00
CA ASN A 200 27.26 7.00 10.95
C ASN A 200 26.77 5.83 11.81
N HIS A 201 27.30 4.63 11.54
CA HIS A 201 27.03 3.47 12.39
C HIS A 201 27.44 3.76 13.83
N PRO A 202 26.53 3.56 14.82
CA PRO A 202 26.84 3.83 16.21
C PRO A 202 27.89 2.83 16.73
N SER A 203 28.66 3.22 17.73
CA SER A 203 29.56 2.30 18.44
C SER A 203 28.75 1.19 19.13
N CYS A 204 29.36 0.04 19.48
CA CYS A 204 28.64 -1.03 20.18
C CYS A 204 28.33 -0.70 21.65
N LYS A 205 29.07 0.24 22.26
CA LYS A 205 28.90 0.62 23.68
C LYS A 205 27.84 1.73 23.82
N PRO A 206 26.88 1.61 24.77
CA PRO A 206 25.93 2.69 25.08
C PRO A 206 26.62 4.02 25.34
N ARG A 207 26.07 5.11 24.78
CA ARG A 207 26.52 6.47 25.08
C ARG A 207 25.39 7.20 25.78
N LEU A 208 25.57 7.47 27.07
CA LEU A 208 24.57 8.20 27.85
C LEU A 208 24.56 9.69 27.47
N GLY A 209 23.40 10.32 27.60
CA GLY A 209 23.21 11.73 27.33
C GLY A 209 23.79 12.64 28.43
N LEU A 210 23.58 13.94 28.25
CA LEU A 210 23.98 14.94 29.24
C LEU A 210 22.85 15.16 30.27
N ALA A 211 23.24 15.60 31.46
CA ALA A 211 22.30 16.11 32.46
C ALA A 211 21.67 17.42 31.97
N ALA A 212 20.51 17.76 32.53
CA ALA A 212 19.84 19.02 32.21
C ALA A 212 20.77 20.23 32.45
N SER A 213 20.81 21.14 31.48
CA SER A 213 21.59 22.38 31.51
C SER A 213 20.71 23.58 31.13
N ALA A 214 21.26 24.80 31.26
CA ALA A 214 20.57 26.01 30.83
C ALA A 214 20.24 26.01 29.33
N GLU A 215 21.05 25.35 28.50
CA GLU A 215 20.86 25.24 27.05
C GLU A 215 19.98 24.04 26.67
N ASN A 216 20.11 22.91 27.37
CA ASN A 216 19.27 21.73 27.18
C ASN A 216 18.64 21.30 28.50
N PRO A 217 17.43 21.78 28.82
CA PRO A 217 16.79 21.52 30.11
C PRO A 217 16.26 20.08 30.24
N VAL A 218 16.32 19.27 29.18
CA VAL A 218 15.88 17.87 29.23
C VAL A 218 17.04 17.00 29.71
N ASP A 219 16.85 16.32 30.84
CA ASP A 219 17.83 15.37 31.36
C ASP A 219 17.80 14.06 30.58
N PHE A 220 18.92 13.73 29.93
CA PHE A 220 19.17 12.47 29.21
C PHE A 220 20.31 11.65 29.81
N SER A 221 20.79 11.99 31.02
CA SER A 221 21.92 11.31 31.68
C SER A 221 21.72 9.80 31.88
N GLY A 222 20.48 9.34 32.01
CA GLY A 222 20.12 7.92 32.12
C GLY A 222 19.74 7.23 30.80
N VAL A 223 19.86 7.90 29.66
CA VAL A 223 19.32 7.44 28.38
C VAL A 223 20.45 7.27 27.36
N ASP A 224 20.44 6.16 26.63
CA ASP A 224 21.32 6.00 25.48
C ASP A 224 20.90 6.98 24.38
N VAL A 225 21.80 7.88 23.98
CA VAL A 225 21.57 8.92 22.98
C VAL A 225 22.14 8.56 21.60
N ARG A 226 22.65 7.33 21.42
CA ARG A 226 23.08 6.87 20.10
C ARG A 226 21.91 6.83 19.12
N LEU A 227 22.17 7.17 17.87
CA LEU A 227 21.21 7.04 16.77
C LEU A 227 21.65 5.89 15.84
N PRO A 228 20.70 5.17 15.23
CA PRO A 228 21.03 4.18 14.21
C PRO A 228 21.54 4.89 12.94
N MET A 229 22.24 4.13 12.09
CA MET A 229 22.76 4.66 10.83
C MET A 229 21.61 5.17 9.93
N LEU A 230 21.82 6.31 9.27
CA LEU A 230 20.87 6.88 8.30
C LEU A 230 21.60 7.17 6.99
N VAL A 231 21.13 6.59 5.91
CA VAL A 231 21.73 6.72 4.58
C VAL A 231 20.69 7.27 3.60
N TYR A 232 21.04 8.34 2.90
CA TYR A 232 20.29 8.89 1.79
C TYR A 232 20.84 8.33 0.47
N ILE A 233 19.95 7.86 -0.39
CA ILE A 233 20.29 7.29 -1.69
C ILE A 233 19.42 7.95 -2.75
N SER A 234 20.02 8.33 -3.87
CA SER A 234 19.31 8.64 -5.11
C SER A 234 20.05 7.92 -6.22
N ARG A 235 19.43 6.91 -6.80
CA ARG A 235 20.04 6.10 -7.87
C ARG A 235 20.30 6.90 -9.14
N GLU A 236 21.26 6.46 -9.95
CA GLU A 236 21.51 7.07 -11.25
C GLU A 236 20.28 6.91 -12.15
N LYS A 237 19.96 7.96 -12.90
CA LYS A 237 18.94 7.92 -13.94
C LYS A 237 19.52 8.45 -15.25
N ARG A 238 19.21 7.79 -16.36
CA ARG A 238 19.59 8.23 -17.71
C ARG A 238 18.40 8.09 -18.67
N PRO A 239 18.26 8.99 -19.66
CA PRO A 239 17.29 8.82 -20.73
C PRO A 239 17.51 7.49 -21.45
N GLY A 240 16.42 6.79 -21.77
CA GLY A 240 16.47 5.49 -22.45
C GLY A 240 16.56 4.28 -21.51
N TYR A 241 16.87 4.47 -20.21
CA TYR A 241 16.85 3.40 -19.22
C TYR A 241 15.53 3.40 -18.45
N ASN A 242 14.85 2.24 -18.41
CA ASN A 242 13.67 2.08 -17.57
C ASN A 242 14.10 1.86 -16.12
N HIS A 243 13.81 2.83 -15.25
CA HIS A 243 14.18 2.78 -13.84
C HIS A 243 13.24 1.92 -12.97
N GLN A 244 12.17 1.30 -13.49
CA GLN A 244 11.37 0.32 -12.73
C GLN A 244 10.71 0.86 -11.43
N LYS A 245 10.56 2.19 -11.31
CA LYS A 245 9.88 2.85 -10.17
C LYS A 245 10.38 2.30 -8.82
N LYS A 246 9.47 1.99 -7.89
CA LYS A 246 9.77 1.51 -6.54
C LYS A 246 10.60 0.21 -6.52
N ALA A 247 10.32 -0.74 -7.41
CA ALA A 247 11.06 -2.01 -7.46
C ALA A 247 12.57 -1.79 -7.69
N GLY A 248 12.92 -0.92 -8.63
CA GLY A 248 14.32 -0.60 -8.90
C GLY A 248 14.98 0.18 -7.75
N ALA A 249 14.25 1.05 -7.05
CA ALA A 249 14.76 1.77 -5.89
C ALA A 249 15.10 0.79 -4.74
N MET A 250 14.20 -0.17 -4.47
CA MET A 250 14.44 -1.21 -3.46
C MET A 250 15.60 -2.14 -3.85
N ASN A 251 15.76 -2.47 -5.13
CA ASN A 251 16.89 -3.28 -5.60
C ASN A 251 18.23 -2.56 -5.47
N VAL A 252 18.30 -1.27 -5.78
CA VAL A 252 19.50 -0.46 -5.55
C VAL A 252 19.84 -0.41 -4.05
N MET A 253 18.85 -0.14 -3.19
CA MET A 253 19.05 -0.17 -1.73
C MET A 253 19.52 -1.54 -1.24
N LEU A 254 19.00 -2.64 -1.81
CA LEU A 254 19.42 -4.00 -1.46
C LEU A 254 20.91 -4.22 -1.76
N ARG A 255 21.42 -3.70 -2.88
CA ARG A 255 22.85 -3.76 -3.25
C ARG A 255 23.71 -2.86 -2.37
N VAL A 256 23.32 -1.60 -2.21
CA VAL A 256 24.08 -0.60 -1.44
C VAL A 256 24.18 -1.01 0.04
N SER A 257 23.07 -1.42 0.65
CA SER A 257 23.06 -1.89 2.04
C SER A 257 23.93 -3.14 2.25
N ALA A 258 24.09 -4.01 1.24
CA ALA A 258 24.95 -5.18 1.34
C ALA A 258 26.44 -4.83 1.48
N LEU A 259 26.87 -3.64 1.04
CA LEU A 259 28.21 -3.12 1.30
C LEU A 259 28.28 -2.37 2.64
N LEU A 260 27.26 -1.59 2.97
CA LEU A 260 27.32 -0.68 4.12
C LEU A 260 27.07 -1.37 5.48
N SER A 261 26.06 -2.23 5.57
CA SER A 261 25.63 -2.87 6.82
C SER A 261 25.52 -4.40 6.71
N ASN A 262 25.15 -4.90 5.53
CA ASN A 262 24.93 -6.30 5.20
C ASN A 262 24.01 -7.04 6.19
N ALA A 263 22.93 -6.41 6.63
CA ALA A 263 22.03 -7.02 7.61
C ALA A 263 21.31 -8.26 7.03
N PRO A 264 21.17 -9.38 7.77
CA PRO A 264 20.49 -10.59 7.26
C PRO A 264 18.98 -10.40 7.03
N PHE A 265 18.38 -9.38 7.63
CA PHE A 265 16.97 -9.03 7.47
C PHE A 265 16.79 -7.62 6.93
N VAL A 266 15.72 -7.43 6.15
CA VAL A 266 15.37 -6.16 5.52
C VAL A 266 13.90 -5.87 5.77
N ILE A 267 13.56 -4.72 6.34
CA ILE A 267 12.18 -4.23 6.46
C ILE A 267 11.95 -3.16 5.40
N ASN A 268 10.80 -3.19 4.73
CA ASN A 268 10.47 -2.17 3.75
C ASN A 268 9.26 -1.32 4.19
N PHE A 269 9.29 -0.03 3.84
CA PHE A 269 8.25 0.95 4.14
C PHE A 269 7.95 1.82 2.91
N ASP A 270 6.69 2.23 2.83
CA ASP A 270 6.28 3.42 2.06
C ASP A 270 6.60 4.69 2.86
N GLY A 271 6.85 5.81 2.18
CA GLY A 271 7.19 7.09 2.83
C GLY A 271 6.10 7.64 3.78
N ASP A 272 4.89 7.08 3.73
CA ASP A 272 3.74 7.48 4.54
C ASP A 272 3.32 6.45 5.59
N HIS A 273 4.12 5.41 5.83
CA HIS A 273 3.88 4.40 6.87
C HIS A 273 4.92 4.52 7.98
N TYR A 274 4.46 4.67 9.21
CA TYR A 274 5.31 4.89 10.38
C TYR A 274 5.22 3.73 11.39
N VAL A 275 6.22 3.68 12.28
CA VAL A 275 6.27 2.75 13.42
C VAL A 275 5.30 3.22 14.49
N ASN A 276 4.19 2.51 14.64
CA ASN A 276 3.18 2.80 15.65
C ASN A 276 3.50 2.10 16.98
N ASN A 277 3.88 0.82 16.92
CA ASN A 277 4.31 0.06 18.09
C ASN A 277 5.83 -0.02 18.12
N SER A 278 6.45 0.37 19.24
CA SER A 278 7.90 0.39 19.39
C SER A 278 8.57 -0.98 19.21
N GLN A 279 7.86 -2.06 19.51
CA GLN A 279 8.34 -3.44 19.42
C GLN A 279 8.24 -4.04 18.00
N ALA A 280 7.81 -3.25 17.00
CA ALA A 280 7.54 -3.75 15.66
C ALA A 280 8.73 -4.43 14.97
N PHE A 281 9.97 -4.12 15.35
CA PHE A 281 11.17 -4.77 14.80
C PHE A 281 11.53 -6.08 15.52
N ARG A 282 11.16 -6.22 16.81
CA ARG A 282 11.35 -7.46 17.59
C ARG A 282 10.26 -8.50 17.31
N ALA A 283 9.03 -8.05 17.09
CA ALA A 283 7.89 -8.90 16.76
C ALA A 283 8.16 -9.92 15.63
N PRO A 284 8.66 -9.54 14.44
CA PRO A 284 8.91 -10.51 13.37
C PRO A 284 10.10 -11.45 13.67
N MET A 285 11.05 -11.03 14.51
CA MET A 285 12.17 -11.89 14.93
C MET A 285 11.72 -13.13 15.67
N CYS A 286 10.60 -13.06 16.39
CA CYS A 286 9.99 -14.21 17.05
C CYS A 286 9.69 -15.36 16.06
N PHE A 287 9.37 -15.04 14.80
CA PHE A 287 9.08 -16.02 13.76
C PHE A 287 10.32 -16.34 12.90
N MET A 288 11.18 -15.35 12.65
CA MET A 288 12.39 -15.54 11.84
C MET A 288 13.44 -16.41 12.52
N LEU A 289 13.52 -16.35 13.85
CA LEU A 289 14.49 -17.05 14.69
C LEU A 289 13.92 -18.29 15.37
N ASP A 290 12.69 -18.69 15.05
CA ASP A 290 12.13 -19.91 15.62
C ASP A 290 12.93 -21.13 15.11
N GLY A 291 13.53 -21.87 16.06
CA GLY A 291 14.68 -22.74 15.83
C GLY A 291 14.47 -23.92 14.87
N ARG A 292 15.57 -24.61 14.55
CA ARG A 292 15.61 -25.79 13.65
C ARG A 292 14.51 -26.79 14.01
N GLY A 293 13.62 -27.06 13.04
CA GLY A 293 12.48 -27.97 13.19
C GLY A 293 11.12 -27.29 13.43
N ARG A 294 11.05 -26.00 13.80
CA ARG A 294 9.78 -25.26 13.97
C ARG A 294 9.43 -24.33 12.80
N GLY A 295 10.36 -24.14 11.86
CA GLY A 295 10.08 -23.58 10.53
C GLY A 295 10.55 -22.15 10.28
N GLY A 296 11.19 -21.46 11.24
CA GLY A 296 11.69 -20.09 11.08
C GLY A 296 12.72 -19.95 9.94
N GLU A 297 13.61 -20.94 9.81
CA GLU A 297 14.61 -21.01 8.72
C GLU A 297 14.00 -21.08 7.31
N ASN A 298 12.72 -21.52 7.20
CA ASN A 298 11.98 -21.62 5.94
C ASN A 298 11.04 -20.42 5.71
N THR A 299 11.06 -19.42 6.59
CA THR A 299 10.30 -18.18 6.45
C THR A 299 11.12 -17.17 5.65
N ALA A 300 10.57 -16.75 4.51
CA ALA A 300 11.15 -15.70 3.68
C ALA A 300 10.77 -14.31 4.17
N PHE A 301 9.53 -14.12 4.62
CA PHE A 301 9.08 -12.83 5.11
C PHE A 301 7.97 -12.93 6.16
N VAL A 302 7.91 -11.92 7.04
CA VAL A 302 6.84 -11.67 7.99
C VAL A 302 6.11 -10.40 7.58
N GLN A 303 4.85 -10.51 7.21
CA GLN A 303 3.97 -9.41 6.81
C GLN A 303 3.12 -8.96 8.00
N PHE A 304 3.04 -7.66 8.22
CA PHE A 304 2.08 -7.05 9.16
C PHE A 304 0.82 -6.54 8.45
N PRO A 305 -0.33 -6.49 9.13
CA PRO A 305 -1.51 -5.79 8.63
C PRO A 305 -1.24 -4.31 8.40
N GLN A 306 -1.60 -3.79 7.23
CA GLN A 306 -1.60 -2.35 7.00
C GLN A 306 -2.83 -1.75 7.68
N ARG A 307 -2.62 -0.69 8.44
CA ARG A 307 -3.66 0.08 9.12
C ARG A 307 -3.54 1.53 8.72
N PHE A 308 -4.67 2.20 8.58
CA PHE A 308 -4.69 3.57 8.08
C PHE A 308 -5.28 4.52 9.10
N ASP A 309 -4.70 5.71 9.15
CA ASP A 309 -5.23 6.87 9.83
C ASP A 309 -6.17 7.66 8.91
N ASP A 310 -6.94 8.57 9.52
CA ASP A 310 -7.77 9.56 8.83
C ASP A 310 -8.83 8.99 7.87
N VAL A 311 -9.25 7.76 8.12
CA VAL A 311 -10.42 7.18 7.48
C VAL A 311 -11.70 7.77 8.08
N ASP A 312 -12.67 8.08 7.23
CA ASP A 312 -13.95 8.62 7.70
C ASP A 312 -14.68 7.61 8.62
N PRO A 313 -15.46 8.06 9.63
CA PRO A 313 -16.09 7.16 10.60
C PRO A 313 -17.04 6.10 10.01
N THR A 314 -17.59 6.35 8.82
CA THR A 314 -18.48 5.43 8.10
C THR A 314 -17.75 4.56 7.09
N ASP A 315 -16.44 4.77 6.90
CA ASP A 315 -15.55 4.17 5.91
C ASP A 315 -16.21 3.97 4.54
N ARG A 316 -16.73 5.06 3.98
CA ARG A 316 -17.52 5.07 2.75
C ARG A 316 -16.80 4.41 1.57
N TYR A 317 -15.48 4.58 1.52
CA TYR A 317 -14.63 4.08 0.43
C TYR A 317 -13.91 2.77 0.77
N ALA A 318 -14.29 2.10 1.87
CA ALA A 318 -13.70 0.86 2.36
C ALA A 318 -12.16 0.92 2.40
N ASN A 319 -11.63 2.03 2.89
CA ASN A 319 -10.20 2.31 2.98
C ASN A 319 -9.50 1.41 4.01
N HIS A 320 -10.17 1.00 5.09
CA HIS A 320 -9.56 0.07 6.04
C HIS A 320 -9.33 -1.32 5.44
N ASN A 321 -10.14 -1.71 4.45
CA ASN A 321 -10.05 -3.00 3.75
C ASN A 321 -9.93 -4.22 4.70
N ARG A 322 -10.67 -4.20 5.81
CA ARG A 322 -10.57 -5.17 6.92
C ARG A 322 -10.85 -6.60 6.47
N VAL A 323 -11.80 -6.82 5.55
CA VAL A 323 -12.11 -8.17 5.01
C VAL A 323 -10.87 -8.81 4.35
N PHE A 324 -10.06 -8.02 3.64
CA PHE A 324 -8.85 -8.52 3.02
C PHE A 324 -7.74 -8.80 4.05
N PHE A 325 -7.42 -7.82 4.90
CA PHE A 325 -6.33 -7.94 5.87
C PHE A 325 -6.65 -8.93 7.01
N ASP A 326 -7.87 -8.94 7.52
CA ASP A 326 -8.26 -9.74 8.70
C ASP A 326 -9.06 -11.00 8.35
N GLY A 327 -9.57 -11.13 7.12
CA GLY A 327 -10.17 -12.38 6.64
C GLY A 327 -9.19 -13.15 5.76
N THR A 328 -8.91 -12.60 4.58
CA THR A 328 -8.14 -13.28 3.53
C THR A 328 -6.69 -13.54 3.94
N MET A 329 -5.95 -12.56 4.47
CA MET A 329 -4.54 -12.76 4.85
C MET A 329 -4.37 -13.73 6.03
N LEU A 330 -5.25 -13.65 7.03
CA LEU A 330 -5.26 -14.61 8.14
C LEU A 330 -5.51 -16.04 7.67
N SER A 331 -6.37 -16.21 6.67
CA SER A 331 -6.61 -17.50 6.03
C SER A 331 -5.37 -18.08 5.35
N LEU A 332 -4.66 -17.27 4.58
CA LEU A 332 -3.44 -17.73 3.90
C LEU A 332 -2.32 -18.10 4.87
N ASN A 333 -2.34 -17.55 6.08
CA ASN A 333 -1.37 -17.86 7.14
C ASN A 333 -1.36 -19.34 7.54
N GLY A 334 -2.51 -20.03 7.42
CA GLY A 334 -2.63 -21.47 7.65
C GLY A 334 -2.24 -22.35 6.47
N LEU A 335 -1.99 -21.75 5.31
CA LEU A 335 -1.49 -22.43 4.12
C LEU A 335 0.04 -22.24 4.03
N GLN A 336 0.51 -21.57 2.98
CA GLN A 336 1.93 -21.27 2.79
C GLN A 336 2.35 -19.92 3.39
N GLY A 337 1.39 -19.07 3.74
CA GLY A 337 1.60 -17.74 4.29
C GLY A 337 0.92 -16.62 3.48
N PRO A 338 0.84 -15.39 4.01
CA PRO A 338 0.28 -14.24 3.31
C PRO A 338 1.13 -13.86 2.07
N SER A 339 0.50 -13.20 1.10
CA SER A 339 1.23 -12.48 0.05
C SER A 339 1.94 -11.25 0.62
N TYR A 340 3.02 -10.80 -0.04
CA TYR A 340 3.64 -9.51 0.25
C TYR A 340 2.78 -8.37 -0.32
N LEU A 341 2.56 -7.32 0.47
CA LEU A 341 1.60 -6.24 0.19
C LEU A 341 2.23 -4.85 0.07
N GLY A 342 3.56 -4.76 -0.06
CA GLY A 342 4.24 -3.53 -0.45
C GLY A 342 4.86 -2.70 0.68
N THR A 343 4.50 -2.91 1.94
CA THR A 343 5.03 -2.15 3.10
C THR A 343 4.88 -2.95 4.40
N GLY A 344 5.63 -2.58 5.44
CA GLY A 344 5.56 -3.18 6.77
C GLY A 344 5.90 -4.66 6.79
N THR A 345 6.90 -5.07 5.99
CA THR A 345 7.28 -6.48 5.81
C THR A 345 8.74 -6.67 6.11
N MET A 346 9.07 -7.61 7.01
CA MET A 346 10.44 -8.03 7.25
C MET A 346 10.76 -9.22 6.34
N PHE A 347 11.75 -9.07 5.47
CA PHE A 347 12.30 -10.09 4.59
C PHE A 347 13.59 -10.66 5.15
N ARG A 348 13.83 -11.92 4.83
CA ARG A 348 15.14 -12.56 4.85
C ARG A 348 15.90 -12.16 3.58
N ARG A 349 17.08 -11.55 3.73
CA ARG A 349 17.90 -11.04 2.61
C ARG A 349 18.20 -12.10 1.56
N VAL A 350 18.56 -13.33 1.96
CA VAL A 350 18.85 -14.41 1.00
C VAL A 350 17.63 -14.85 0.17
N ALA A 351 16.42 -14.69 0.70
CA ALA A 351 15.20 -14.96 -0.08
C ALA A 351 15.00 -13.88 -1.16
N LEU A 352 15.36 -12.62 -0.87
CA LEU A 352 15.38 -11.55 -1.87
C LEU A 352 16.41 -11.86 -2.97
N TYR A 353 17.59 -12.41 -2.63
CA TYR A 353 18.58 -12.87 -3.61
C TYR A 353 18.14 -14.07 -4.47
N GLY A 354 16.96 -14.64 -4.20
CA GLY A 354 16.40 -15.75 -4.97
C GLY A 354 17.11 -17.08 -4.69
N VAL A 355 17.67 -17.22 -3.49
CA VAL A 355 18.17 -18.50 -2.95
C VAL A 355 16.98 -19.33 -2.47
N GLU A 356 17.04 -20.65 -2.63
CA GLU A 356 16.00 -21.56 -2.16
C GLU A 356 16.03 -21.72 -0.63
N PRO A 357 14.91 -22.07 0.02
CA PRO A 357 14.92 -22.31 1.46
C PRO A 357 15.74 -23.56 1.82
N PRO A 358 16.29 -23.63 3.05
CA PRO A 358 17.12 -24.75 3.50
C PRO A 358 16.52 -26.13 3.27
N ARG A 359 15.19 -26.27 3.38
CA ARG A 359 14.47 -27.54 3.14
C ARG A 359 14.57 -28.07 1.70
N TRP A 360 14.89 -27.24 0.72
CA TRP A 360 14.97 -27.61 -0.71
C TRP A 360 16.41 -27.53 -1.26
N GLY A 361 17.35 -26.95 -0.53
CA GLY A 361 18.78 -26.92 -0.86
C GLY A 361 19.59 -26.14 0.19
N ALA A 362 20.89 -26.45 0.35
CA ALA A 362 21.75 -25.67 1.23
C ALA A 362 22.08 -24.32 0.58
N ALA A 363 21.81 -23.21 1.27
CA ALA A 363 22.02 -21.85 0.76
C ALA A 363 23.47 -21.62 0.26
N ALA A 364 24.46 -22.24 0.91
CA ALA A 364 25.88 -22.15 0.55
C ALA A 364 26.25 -22.99 -0.70
N SER A 365 25.55 -24.09 -0.98
CA SER A 365 25.88 -24.96 -2.12
C SER A 365 25.27 -24.48 -3.45
N GLN A 366 24.36 -23.50 -3.41
CA GLN A 366 23.67 -22.96 -4.59
C GLN A 366 24.40 -21.77 -5.25
N ILE A 367 25.45 -21.23 -4.62
CA ILE A 367 26.21 -20.09 -5.13
C ILE A 367 27.47 -20.63 -5.83
N LYS A 368 27.34 -21.11 -7.09
CA LYS A 368 28.47 -21.56 -7.92
C LYS A 368 29.15 -20.37 -8.62
N ALA A 369 30.47 -20.24 -8.49
CA ALA A 369 31.27 -19.08 -8.92
C ALA A 369 30.95 -18.50 -10.32
N MET A 370 30.69 -19.36 -11.32
CA MET A 370 30.51 -18.94 -12.72
C MET A 370 29.08 -18.43 -13.04
N ASP A 371 28.07 -18.82 -12.25
CA ASP A 371 26.69 -18.34 -12.35
C ASP A 371 26.47 -17.00 -11.62
N ILE A 372 27.42 -16.58 -10.78
CA ILE A 372 27.26 -15.43 -9.88
C ILE A 372 27.31 -14.10 -10.65
N ALA A 373 28.26 -13.90 -11.56
CA ALA A 373 28.40 -12.64 -12.28
C ALA A 373 27.19 -12.35 -13.18
N ASN A 374 26.71 -13.37 -13.90
CA ASN A 374 25.51 -13.26 -14.75
C ASN A 374 24.22 -13.09 -13.93
N LYS A 375 24.21 -13.53 -12.67
CA LYS A 375 23.02 -13.42 -11.81
C LYS A 375 22.97 -12.09 -11.05
N PHE A 376 24.09 -11.70 -10.45
CA PHE A 376 24.16 -10.62 -9.47
C PHE A 376 24.88 -9.36 -9.95
N GLY A 377 25.66 -9.44 -11.03
CA GLY A 377 26.46 -8.33 -11.55
C GLY A 377 27.97 -8.56 -11.40
N SER A 378 28.76 -7.65 -11.96
CA SER A 378 30.23 -7.76 -12.05
C SER A 378 30.99 -7.28 -10.82
N SER A 379 30.34 -6.63 -9.85
CA SER A 379 31.00 -6.15 -8.63
C SER A 379 31.40 -7.32 -7.72
N THR A 380 32.70 -7.59 -7.64
CA THR A 380 33.27 -8.66 -6.82
C THR A 380 33.13 -8.39 -5.32
N SER A 381 33.19 -7.12 -4.90
CA SER A 381 32.98 -6.71 -3.52
C SER A 381 31.54 -7.02 -3.07
N PHE A 382 30.54 -6.58 -3.83
CA PHE A 382 29.14 -6.90 -3.54
C PHE A 382 28.88 -8.40 -3.51
N VAL A 383 29.38 -9.12 -4.51
CA VAL A 383 29.25 -10.58 -4.58
C VAL A 383 29.86 -11.27 -3.36
N GLY A 384 31.03 -10.80 -2.91
CA GLY A 384 31.71 -11.33 -1.73
C GLY A 384 30.87 -11.19 -0.45
N THR A 385 30.14 -10.08 -0.29
CA THR A 385 29.31 -9.86 0.90
C THR A 385 28.05 -10.73 0.94
N MET A 386 27.61 -11.33 -0.18
CA MET A 386 26.39 -12.13 -0.22
C MET A 386 26.49 -13.44 0.57
N LEU A 387 27.66 -14.10 0.54
CA LEU A 387 27.92 -15.31 1.32
C LEU A 387 27.91 -15.01 2.82
N ASP A 388 28.50 -13.87 3.18
CA ASP A 388 28.53 -13.35 4.54
C ASP A 388 27.14 -12.98 5.06
N GLY A 389 26.32 -12.33 4.23
CA GLY A 389 24.95 -11.93 4.56
C GLY A 389 23.95 -13.09 4.62
N ALA A 390 24.38 -14.31 4.24
CA ALA A 390 23.62 -15.53 4.45
C ALA A 390 23.72 -16.06 5.89
N ASN A 391 24.72 -15.62 6.65
CA ASN A 391 24.86 -15.97 8.06
C ASN A 391 23.93 -15.11 8.94
N GLN A 392 22.87 -15.73 9.44
CA GLN A 392 21.78 -15.07 10.16
C GLN A 392 22.15 -14.61 11.57
N GLU A 393 23.25 -15.13 12.11
CA GLU A 393 23.75 -14.82 13.46
C GLU A 393 24.71 -13.62 13.44
N ARG A 394 25.01 -13.05 12.27
CA ARG A 394 25.98 -11.96 12.15
C ARG A 394 25.38 -10.61 12.56
N SER A 395 26.11 -9.89 13.41
CA SER A 395 25.90 -8.46 13.66
C SER A 395 26.16 -7.63 12.39
N ILE A 396 25.51 -6.47 12.27
CA ILE A 396 25.93 -5.44 11.32
C ILE A 396 27.42 -5.16 11.60
N THR A 397 28.27 -5.40 10.61
CA THR A 397 29.68 -5.02 10.67
C THR A 397 29.84 -3.86 9.71
N PRO A 398 29.87 -2.60 10.19
CA PRO A 398 30.11 -1.48 9.30
C PRO A 398 31.51 -1.61 8.69
N LEU A 399 31.63 -1.36 7.39
CA LEU A 399 32.95 -1.08 6.80
C LEU A 399 33.49 0.20 7.46
N ALA A 400 34.68 0.09 8.05
CA ALA A 400 35.34 1.22 8.70
C ALA A 400 35.75 2.25 7.63
N VAL A 401 35.03 3.38 7.61
CA VAL A 401 35.27 4.57 6.75
C VAL A 401 35.11 4.27 5.25
N LEU A 402 34.35 5.13 4.57
CA LEU A 402 34.27 5.16 3.10
C LEU A 402 35.66 5.47 2.54
N ASP A 403 36.49 4.44 2.34
CA ASP A 403 37.69 4.53 1.52
C ASP A 403 37.29 4.85 0.07
N GLU A 404 38.18 5.44 -0.73
CA GLU A 404 37.91 5.76 -2.14
C GLU A 404 37.46 4.52 -2.92
N SER A 405 37.95 3.34 -2.52
CA SER A 405 37.54 2.04 -3.06
C SER A 405 36.04 1.75 -2.87
N VAL A 406 35.49 2.02 -1.69
CA VAL A 406 34.06 1.80 -1.38
C VAL A 406 33.18 2.82 -2.11
N ALA A 407 33.63 4.06 -2.25
CA ALA A 407 32.91 5.09 -3.00
C ALA A 407 32.76 4.71 -4.49
N GLY A 408 33.81 4.19 -5.11
CA GLY A 408 33.77 3.67 -6.48
C GLY A 408 32.79 2.50 -6.65
N ASP A 409 32.79 1.56 -5.71
CA ASP A 409 31.85 0.44 -5.72
C ASP A 409 30.39 0.90 -5.56
N LEU A 410 30.12 1.85 -4.65
CA LEU A 410 28.78 2.41 -4.47
C LEU A 410 28.27 3.13 -5.71
N ALA A 411 29.14 3.88 -6.40
CA ALA A 411 28.82 4.51 -7.67
C ALA A 411 28.46 3.45 -8.73
N ALA A 412 29.19 2.34 -8.79
CA ALA A 412 28.87 1.24 -9.70
C ALA A 412 27.54 0.55 -9.36
N LEU A 413 27.25 0.29 -8.09
CA LEU A 413 26.01 -0.39 -7.65
C LEU A 413 24.74 0.45 -7.84
N THR A 414 24.88 1.78 -7.83
CA THR A 414 23.79 2.74 -8.06
C THR A 414 23.60 3.09 -9.53
N ALA A 415 24.49 2.64 -10.41
CA ALA A 415 24.46 2.93 -11.83
C ALA A 415 23.25 2.30 -12.52
N CYS A 416 22.67 3.00 -13.51
CA CYS A 416 21.47 2.53 -14.20
C CYS A 416 21.73 1.29 -15.07
N ALA A 417 22.96 1.11 -15.54
CA ALA A 417 23.40 0.00 -16.37
C ALA A 417 23.91 -1.22 -15.57
N TYR A 418 23.98 -1.12 -14.23
CA TYR A 418 24.50 -2.23 -13.40
C TYR A 418 23.73 -3.55 -13.61
N GLU A 419 22.44 -3.43 -13.91
CA GLU A 419 21.52 -4.56 -14.03
C GLU A 419 21.51 -5.17 -15.43
N ASP A 420 22.21 -4.57 -16.40
CA ASP A 420 22.24 -5.02 -17.79
C ASP A 420 22.87 -6.40 -17.92
N GLY A 421 22.14 -7.31 -18.59
CA GLY A 421 22.56 -8.71 -18.73
C GLY A 421 22.46 -9.55 -17.45
N THR A 422 22.03 -8.96 -16.33
CA THR A 422 21.89 -9.67 -15.05
C THR A 422 20.50 -10.29 -14.84
N SER A 423 20.31 -10.97 -13.71
CA SER A 423 19.00 -11.52 -13.29
C SER A 423 18.22 -10.61 -12.32
N TRP A 424 18.71 -9.40 -12.06
CA TRP A 424 18.01 -8.40 -11.23
C TRP A 424 16.63 -8.07 -11.80
N GLY A 425 15.64 -8.03 -10.91
CA GLY A 425 14.24 -7.78 -11.28
C GLY A 425 13.53 -8.94 -11.96
N ARG A 426 14.22 -10.03 -12.27
CA ARG A 426 13.63 -11.28 -12.81
C ARG A 426 13.61 -12.36 -11.74
N ASP A 427 14.81 -12.75 -11.28
CA ASP A 427 14.99 -13.83 -10.30
C ASP A 427 15.62 -13.34 -8.99
N VAL A 428 16.17 -12.12 -8.99
CA VAL A 428 16.83 -11.46 -7.85
C VAL A 428 16.10 -10.16 -7.51
N GLY A 429 15.91 -9.92 -6.21
CA GLY A 429 15.30 -8.71 -5.68
C GLY A 429 13.78 -8.65 -5.85
N TRP A 430 13.26 -7.42 -5.93
CA TRP A 430 11.89 -7.10 -6.30
C TRP A 430 11.70 -7.17 -7.81
N VAL A 431 10.60 -7.79 -8.24
CA VAL A 431 10.33 -8.13 -9.64
C VAL A 431 9.93 -6.89 -10.46
N TYR A 432 10.41 -6.82 -11.70
CA TYR A 432 10.22 -5.71 -12.63
C TYR A 432 9.05 -5.91 -13.61
N ASN A 433 8.68 -4.82 -14.29
CA ASN A 433 7.72 -4.78 -15.39
C ASN A 433 6.27 -5.22 -15.04
N ILE A 434 5.94 -5.32 -13.75
CA ILE A 434 4.59 -5.60 -13.23
C ILE A 434 4.25 -4.51 -12.22
N ALA A 435 3.09 -3.85 -12.38
CA ALA A 435 2.68 -2.71 -11.57
C ALA A 435 2.33 -3.03 -10.10
N THR A 436 2.12 -4.31 -9.81
CA THR A 436 1.99 -4.89 -8.45
C THR A 436 3.23 -5.73 -8.18
N GLU A 437 4.40 -5.09 -8.12
CA GLU A 437 5.69 -5.72 -7.88
C GLU A 437 5.72 -6.46 -6.53
N ASP A 438 4.89 -6.02 -5.60
CA ASP A 438 4.71 -6.58 -4.27
C ASP A 438 4.19 -8.02 -4.31
N VAL A 439 2.98 -8.23 -4.84
CA VAL A 439 2.33 -9.53 -4.87
C VAL A 439 3.17 -10.53 -5.67
N VAL A 440 3.74 -10.11 -6.80
CA VAL A 440 4.54 -10.98 -7.65
C VAL A 440 5.91 -11.32 -7.02
N THR A 441 6.52 -10.42 -6.25
CA THR A 441 7.76 -10.72 -5.51
C THR A 441 7.49 -11.75 -4.42
N GLY A 442 6.38 -11.61 -3.67
CA GLY A 442 5.95 -12.62 -2.70
C GLY A 442 5.67 -13.97 -3.36
N PHE A 443 4.98 -13.97 -4.51
CA PHE A 443 4.73 -15.17 -5.31
C PHE A 443 6.02 -15.85 -5.78
N ARG A 444 7.03 -15.08 -6.22
CA ARG A 444 8.35 -15.60 -6.62
C ARG A 444 9.01 -16.37 -5.48
N MET A 445 8.93 -15.87 -4.24
CA MET A 445 9.48 -16.57 -3.08
C MET A 445 8.67 -17.83 -2.77
N HIS A 446 7.33 -17.77 -2.80
CA HIS A 446 6.47 -18.93 -2.56
C HIS A 446 6.64 -20.02 -3.61
N ARG A 447 6.79 -19.69 -4.90
CA ARG A 447 7.02 -20.68 -5.97
C ARG A 447 8.36 -21.41 -5.81
N GLN A 448 9.36 -20.77 -5.20
CA GLN A 448 10.65 -21.39 -4.85
C GLN A 448 10.53 -22.34 -3.65
N GLY A 449 9.41 -22.27 -2.91
CA GLY A 449 9.13 -23.10 -1.75
C GLY A 449 9.35 -22.39 -0.42
N TRP A 450 9.55 -21.08 -0.38
CA TRP A 450 9.57 -20.34 0.89
C TRP A 450 8.16 -20.28 1.51
N ARG A 451 8.10 -20.09 2.83
CA ARG A 451 6.87 -19.74 3.56
C ARG A 451 6.91 -18.28 3.98
N SER A 452 5.74 -17.73 4.31
CA SER A 452 5.63 -16.43 4.96
C SER A 452 4.72 -16.51 6.19
N VAL A 453 4.81 -15.49 7.04
CA VAL A 453 4.01 -15.38 8.26
C VAL A 453 3.25 -14.07 8.26
N TYR A 454 1.97 -14.11 8.65
CA TYR A 454 1.17 -12.94 8.95
C TYR A 454 1.15 -12.73 10.47
N ALA A 455 1.76 -11.64 10.94
CA ALA A 455 1.93 -11.36 12.36
C ALA A 455 0.92 -10.32 12.85
N SER A 456 0.16 -10.66 13.89
CA SER A 456 -0.80 -9.77 14.54
C SER A 456 -0.21 -9.27 15.87
N VAL A 457 -0.13 -7.95 16.01
CA VAL A 457 0.37 -7.27 17.22
C VAL A 457 -0.65 -6.20 17.60
N GLU A 458 -0.87 -6.04 18.90
CA GLU A 458 -1.74 -5.01 19.48
C GLU A 458 -0.92 -4.18 20.49
N PRO A 459 -0.88 -2.83 20.37
CA PRO A 459 -1.36 -2.02 19.25
C PRO A 459 -0.69 -2.37 17.92
N ALA A 460 -1.34 -2.05 16.79
CA ALA A 460 -0.85 -2.33 15.45
C ALA A 460 0.62 -1.92 15.26
N ALA A 461 1.42 -2.76 14.60
CA ALA A 461 2.85 -2.50 14.41
C ALA A 461 3.12 -1.22 13.61
N PHE A 462 2.41 -1.07 12.49
CA PHE A 462 2.57 0.02 11.54
C PHE A 462 1.22 0.65 11.22
N ARG A 463 1.23 1.96 10.98
CA ARG A 463 0.09 2.74 10.50
C ARG A 463 0.54 3.66 9.38
N GLY A 464 -0.35 4.02 8.48
CA GLY A 464 -0.06 4.97 7.40
C GLY A 464 -1.29 5.79 7.00
N THR A 465 -1.18 6.58 5.94
CA THR A 465 -2.28 7.44 5.48
C THR A 465 -3.10 6.78 4.37
N ALA A 466 -4.44 6.85 4.50
CA ALA A 466 -5.37 6.38 3.49
C ALA A 466 -5.50 7.37 2.31
N PRO A 467 -5.92 6.91 1.12
CA PRO A 467 -6.29 7.81 0.02
C PRO A 467 -7.40 8.78 0.40
N ILE A 468 -7.27 10.01 -0.08
CA ILE A 468 -8.06 11.16 0.37
C ILE A 468 -9.47 11.24 -0.19
N ASN A 469 -9.78 10.68 -1.37
CA ASN A 469 -11.12 10.79 -1.99
C ASN A 469 -11.46 9.61 -2.91
N LEU A 470 -12.71 9.57 -3.41
CA LEU A 470 -13.22 8.51 -4.29
C LEU A 470 -12.32 8.33 -5.53
N THR A 471 -11.95 9.41 -6.21
CA THR A 471 -11.20 9.35 -7.46
C THR A 471 -9.81 8.75 -7.26
N GLU A 472 -9.07 9.20 -6.25
CA GLU A 472 -7.75 8.64 -5.92
C GLU A 472 -7.86 7.16 -5.54
N ARG A 473 -8.90 6.79 -4.78
CA ARG A 473 -9.15 5.40 -4.43
C ARG A 473 -9.45 4.52 -5.65
N LEU A 474 -10.24 5.00 -6.61
CA LEU A 474 -10.54 4.25 -7.85
C LEU A 474 -9.29 4.06 -8.72
N TYR A 475 -8.42 5.08 -8.84
CA TYR A 475 -7.15 4.94 -9.54
C TYR A 475 -6.20 3.95 -8.85
N GLN A 476 -6.21 3.91 -7.52
CA GLN A 476 -5.43 2.94 -6.75
C GLN A 476 -5.81 1.50 -7.12
N ILE A 477 -7.11 1.22 -7.15
CA ILE A 477 -7.64 -0.11 -7.46
C ILE A 477 -7.44 -0.44 -8.94
N LEU A 478 -7.53 0.55 -9.83
CA LEU A 478 -7.23 0.37 -11.25
C LEU A 478 -5.79 -0.12 -11.44
N ARG A 479 -4.82 0.49 -10.73
CA ARG A 479 -3.42 0.06 -10.73
C ARG A 479 -3.26 -1.36 -10.19
N TRP A 480 -3.89 -1.68 -9.06
CA TRP A 480 -3.87 -3.02 -8.48
C TRP A 480 -4.44 -4.08 -9.43
N SER A 481 -5.57 -3.76 -10.08
CA SER A 481 -6.23 -4.64 -11.04
C SER A 481 -5.39 -4.84 -12.29
N GLY A 482 -4.81 -3.77 -12.81
CA GLY A 482 -3.87 -3.82 -13.95
C GLY A 482 -2.67 -4.71 -13.65
N GLY A 483 -1.98 -4.49 -12.53
CA GLY A 483 -0.84 -5.32 -12.13
C GLY A 483 -1.20 -6.78 -11.86
N SER A 484 -2.40 -7.03 -11.30
CA SER A 484 -2.93 -8.39 -11.11
C SER A 484 -3.06 -9.14 -12.45
N LEU A 485 -3.58 -8.46 -13.47
CA LEU A 485 -3.68 -9.01 -14.82
C LEU A 485 -2.32 -9.15 -15.50
N GLU A 486 -1.39 -8.19 -15.30
CA GLU A 486 -0.01 -8.30 -15.80
C GLU A 486 0.67 -9.54 -15.23
N MET A 487 0.49 -9.80 -13.93
CA MET A 487 0.97 -11.02 -13.29
C MET A 487 0.37 -12.27 -13.95
N PHE A 488 -0.95 -12.30 -14.21
CA PHE A 488 -1.61 -13.43 -14.86
C PHE A 488 -1.08 -13.71 -16.29
N PHE A 489 -0.85 -12.66 -17.08
CA PHE A 489 -0.35 -12.81 -18.46
C PHE A 489 1.18 -12.85 -18.58
N SER A 490 1.90 -12.88 -17.45
CA SER A 490 3.36 -12.98 -17.41
C SER A 490 3.85 -14.41 -17.12
N HIS A 491 5.16 -14.59 -17.12
CA HIS A 491 5.83 -15.80 -16.63
C HIS A 491 5.55 -16.09 -15.13
N SER A 492 4.98 -15.13 -14.40
CA SER A 492 4.58 -15.27 -12.99
C SER A 492 3.12 -15.73 -12.81
N ASN A 493 2.51 -16.33 -13.83
CA ASN A 493 1.20 -16.94 -13.71
C ASN A 493 1.23 -18.14 -12.74
N ALA A 494 0.32 -18.15 -11.77
CA ALA A 494 0.21 -19.23 -10.78
C ALA A 494 -0.11 -20.62 -11.39
N LEU A 495 -0.70 -20.69 -12.60
CA LEU A 495 -0.89 -21.95 -13.33
C LEU A 495 0.43 -22.63 -13.69
N LEU A 496 1.49 -21.84 -13.90
CA LEU A 496 2.82 -22.32 -14.29
C LEU A 496 3.66 -22.73 -13.07
N ALA A 497 3.15 -22.53 -11.85
CA ALA A 497 3.90 -22.81 -10.62
C ALA A 497 4.04 -24.32 -10.37
N GLY A 498 5.27 -24.76 -10.07
CA GLY A 498 5.59 -26.15 -9.75
C GLY A 498 5.00 -26.68 -8.44
N ARG A 499 5.42 -27.89 -8.03
CA ARG A 499 4.89 -28.61 -6.86
C ARG A 499 5.22 -27.98 -5.50
N ARG A 500 6.15 -27.01 -5.46
CA ARG A 500 6.57 -26.33 -4.23
C ARG A 500 5.55 -25.29 -3.72
N LEU A 501 4.63 -24.86 -4.59
CA LEU A 501 3.51 -23.98 -4.22
C LEU A 501 2.32 -24.83 -3.76
N HIS A 502 1.82 -24.58 -2.55
CA HIS A 502 0.68 -25.31 -2.01
C HIS A 502 -0.56 -25.19 -2.94
N PRO A 503 -1.33 -26.26 -3.21
CA PRO A 503 -2.45 -26.20 -4.16
C PRO A 503 -3.48 -25.11 -3.87
N LEU A 504 -3.88 -24.94 -2.59
CA LEU A 504 -4.79 -23.86 -2.21
C LEU A 504 -4.13 -22.47 -2.26
N GLN A 505 -2.80 -22.38 -2.09
CA GLN A 505 -2.06 -21.13 -2.29
C GLN A 505 -2.03 -20.76 -3.78
N ARG A 506 -1.89 -21.76 -4.67
CA ARG A 506 -2.02 -21.57 -6.11
C ARG A 506 -3.39 -21.01 -6.47
N VAL A 507 -4.46 -21.58 -5.92
CA VAL A 507 -5.84 -21.07 -6.10
C VAL A 507 -5.96 -19.63 -5.58
N ALA A 508 -5.36 -19.30 -4.44
CA ALA A 508 -5.36 -17.94 -3.91
C ALA A 508 -4.69 -16.94 -4.86
N TYR A 509 -3.49 -17.24 -5.37
CA TYR A 509 -2.80 -16.39 -6.34
C TYR A 509 -3.53 -16.30 -7.69
N LEU A 510 -4.19 -17.38 -8.14
CA LEU A 510 -5.04 -17.32 -9.32
C LEU A 510 -6.22 -16.38 -9.11
N ASN A 511 -6.90 -16.47 -7.97
CA ASN A 511 -8.01 -15.59 -7.63
C ASN A 511 -7.54 -14.13 -7.54
N MET A 512 -6.40 -13.86 -6.90
CA MET A 512 -5.80 -12.52 -6.82
C MET A 512 -5.40 -11.94 -8.18
N SER A 513 -5.04 -12.78 -9.15
CA SER A 513 -4.59 -12.31 -10.48
C SER A 513 -5.73 -12.23 -11.52
N THR A 514 -6.84 -12.95 -11.32
CA THR A 514 -7.94 -13.06 -12.29
C THR A 514 -9.26 -12.42 -11.86
N TYR A 515 -9.38 -11.94 -10.61
CA TYR A 515 -10.63 -11.30 -10.14
C TYR A 515 -11.17 -10.20 -11.07
N PRO A 516 -10.36 -9.36 -11.76
CA PRO A 516 -10.91 -8.35 -12.65
C PRO A 516 -11.66 -8.95 -13.83
N ILE A 517 -11.22 -10.11 -14.35
CA ILE A 517 -11.85 -10.79 -15.49
C ILE A 517 -13.27 -11.22 -15.14
N VAL A 518 -13.45 -11.81 -13.95
CA VAL A 518 -14.76 -12.32 -13.49
C VAL A 518 -15.78 -11.19 -13.38
N THR A 519 -15.34 -9.99 -13.04
CA THR A 519 -16.24 -8.85 -12.83
C THR A 519 -16.82 -8.28 -14.12
N VAL A 520 -16.28 -8.64 -15.29
CA VAL A 520 -16.90 -8.29 -16.59
C VAL A 520 -18.30 -8.90 -16.71
N PHE A 521 -18.50 -10.13 -16.21
CA PHE A 521 -19.82 -10.75 -16.16
C PHE A 521 -20.77 -10.01 -15.21
N ILE A 522 -20.24 -9.53 -14.07
CA ILE A 522 -21.00 -8.72 -13.10
C ILE A 522 -21.42 -7.39 -13.75
N PHE A 523 -20.54 -6.74 -14.51
CA PHE A 523 -20.85 -5.53 -15.26
C PHE A 523 -22.04 -5.72 -16.20
N PHE A 524 -22.02 -6.77 -17.04
CA PHE A 524 -23.13 -7.06 -17.96
C PHE A 524 -24.41 -7.46 -17.23
N TYR A 525 -24.30 -8.24 -16.14
CA TYR A 525 -25.43 -8.60 -15.31
C TYR A 525 -26.15 -7.36 -14.75
N ASN A 526 -25.40 -6.35 -14.29
CA ASN A 526 -25.97 -5.09 -13.79
C ASN A 526 -26.64 -4.22 -14.88
N LEU A 527 -26.43 -4.53 -16.17
CA LEU A 527 -27.09 -3.89 -17.30
C LEU A 527 -28.31 -4.67 -17.82
N PHE A 528 -28.55 -5.90 -17.36
CA PHE A 528 -29.76 -6.66 -17.70
C PHE A 528 -31.08 -5.94 -17.41
N PRO A 529 -31.19 -5.04 -16.41
CA PRO A 529 -32.39 -4.24 -16.23
C PRO A 529 -32.77 -3.36 -17.43
N VAL A 530 -31.88 -3.13 -18.41
CA VAL A 530 -32.24 -2.48 -19.69
C VAL A 530 -33.38 -3.23 -20.39
N MET A 531 -33.44 -4.56 -20.29
CA MET A 531 -34.53 -5.34 -20.92
C MET A 531 -35.91 -4.91 -20.42
N TRP A 532 -36.01 -4.41 -19.19
CA TRP A 532 -37.25 -3.99 -18.56
C TRP A 532 -37.76 -2.66 -19.13
N LEU A 533 -36.87 -1.86 -19.72
CA LEU A 533 -37.18 -0.60 -20.40
C LEU A 533 -37.78 -0.82 -21.79
N ILE A 534 -37.48 -1.97 -22.43
CA ILE A 534 -37.76 -2.22 -23.84
C ILE A 534 -38.83 -3.30 -24.02
N SER A 535 -38.80 -4.35 -23.21
CA SER A 535 -39.70 -5.51 -23.32
C SER A 535 -40.95 -5.35 -22.47
N GLU A 536 -42.12 -5.65 -23.02
CA GLU A 536 -43.37 -5.84 -22.27
C GLU A 536 -43.48 -7.24 -21.65
N GLN A 537 -42.62 -8.18 -22.06
CA GLN A 537 -42.57 -9.52 -21.49
C GLN A 537 -41.52 -9.61 -20.38
N TYR A 538 -41.95 -10.14 -19.22
CA TYR A 538 -41.04 -10.53 -18.15
C TYR A 538 -40.44 -11.90 -18.43
N TYR A 539 -39.12 -11.93 -18.61
CA TYR A 539 -38.36 -13.16 -18.66
C TYR A 539 -38.13 -13.66 -17.23
N ILE A 540 -39.11 -14.42 -16.71
CA ILE A 540 -39.06 -15.03 -15.39
C ILE A 540 -38.87 -16.54 -15.54
N GLN A 541 -37.95 -17.13 -14.78
CA GLN A 541 -37.78 -18.57 -14.74
C GLN A 541 -39.04 -19.26 -14.17
N ARG A 542 -39.50 -20.29 -14.87
CA ARG A 542 -40.62 -21.16 -14.46
C ARG A 542 -40.11 -22.58 -14.21
N PRO A 543 -40.64 -23.31 -13.20
CA PRO A 543 -41.67 -22.90 -12.24
C PRO A 543 -41.17 -21.86 -11.23
N PHE A 544 -41.89 -20.75 -11.10
CA PHE A 544 -41.42 -19.56 -10.38
C PHE A 544 -41.25 -19.78 -8.87
N GLY A 545 -42.15 -20.56 -8.25
CA GLY A 545 -42.10 -20.85 -6.82
C GLY A 545 -40.85 -21.63 -6.40
N GLU A 546 -40.46 -22.65 -7.18
CA GLU A 546 -39.26 -23.45 -6.92
C GLU A 546 -37.99 -22.62 -7.13
N TYR A 547 -37.94 -21.83 -8.21
CA TYR A 547 -36.85 -20.90 -8.47
C TYR A 547 -36.68 -19.90 -7.31
N LEU A 548 -37.77 -19.31 -6.83
CA LEU A 548 -37.75 -18.36 -5.73
C LEU A 548 -37.29 -19.02 -4.42
N LEU A 549 -37.75 -20.24 -4.13
CA LEU A 549 -37.31 -20.98 -2.95
C LEU A 549 -35.81 -21.30 -3.00
N TYR A 550 -35.31 -21.75 -4.15
CA TYR A 550 -33.88 -22.00 -4.35
C TYR A 550 -33.06 -20.71 -4.18
N LEU A 551 -33.51 -19.61 -4.78
CA LEU A 551 -32.88 -18.30 -4.67
C LEU A 551 -32.81 -17.84 -3.21
N VAL A 552 -33.92 -17.87 -2.48
CA VAL A 552 -33.97 -17.47 -1.07
C VAL A 552 -33.06 -18.36 -0.22
N ALA A 553 -33.07 -19.68 -0.45
CA ALA A 553 -32.19 -20.60 0.26
C ALA A 553 -30.71 -20.29 0.01
N VAL A 554 -30.32 -20.04 -1.25
CA VAL A 554 -28.95 -19.67 -1.61
C VAL A 554 -28.54 -18.34 -0.98
N ILE A 555 -29.40 -17.32 -1.04
CA ILE A 555 -29.14 -16.02 -0.42
C ILE A 555 -28.97 -16.17 1.09
N ALA A 556 -29.87 -16.91 1.76
CA ALA A 556 -29.77 -17.16 3.19
C ALA A 556 -28.45 -17.86 3.55
N MET A 557 -28.05 -18.89 2.79
CA MET A 557 -26.78 -19.59 3.00
C MET A 557 -25.57 -18.67 2.82
N ILE A 558 -25.56 -17.80 1.80
CA ILE A 558 -24.49 -16.81 1.59
C ILE A 558 -24.37 -15.87 2.80
N HIS A 559 -25.49 -15.38 3.32
CA HIS A 559 -25.48 -14.50 4.48
C HIS A 559 -25.02 -15.22 5.75
N VAL A 560 -25.45 -16.47 5.98
CA VAL A 560 -24.98 -17.29 7.12
C VAL A 560 -23.46 -17.49 7.05
N ILE A 561 -22.92 -17.80 5.87
CA ILE A 561 -21.47 -17.93 5.64
C ILE A 561 -20.77 -16.59 5.89
N GLY A 562 -21.32 -15.49 5.38
CA GLY A 562 -20.80 -14.13 5.61
C GLY A 562 -20.76 -13.77 7.10
N MET A 563 -21.82 -14.09 7.86
CA MET A 563 -21.85 -13.86 9.31
C MET A 563 -20.83 -14.71 10.07
N PHE A 564 -20.59 -15.94 9.62
CA PHE A 564 -19.51 -16.77 10.16
C PHE A 564 -18.14 -16.13 9.88
N GLU A 565 -17.91 -15.63 8.66
CA GLU A 565 -16.69 -14.89 8.26
C GLU A 565 -16.45 -13.65 9.10
N VAL A 566 -17.49 -12.84 9.30
CA VAL A 566 -17.45 -11.66 10.17
C VAL A 566 -17.00 -12.03 11.59
N LYS A 567 -17.59 -13.09 12.15
CA LYS A 567 -17.32 -13.53 13.52
C LYS A 567 -15.89 -14.04 13.71
N TRP A 568 -15.40 -14.94 12.86
CA TRP A 568 -14.06 -15.52 13.07
C TRP A 568 -12.93 -14.56 12.67
N ALA A 569 -13.16 -13.67 11.69
CA ALA A 569 -12.18 -12.66 11.30
C ALA A 569 -12.09 -11.50 12.32
N GLY A 570 -13.08 -11.36 13.21
CA GLY A 570 -13.13 -10.27 14.18
C GLY A 570 -13.31 -8.90 13.52
N ILE A 571 -14.08 -8.86 12.43
CA ILE A 571 -14.46 -7.62 11.72
C ILE A 571 -15.89 -7.24 12.08
N THR A 572 -16.29 -6.01 11.77
CA THR A 572 -17.68 -5.58 11.97
C THR A 572 -18.56 -5.96 10.78
N LEU A 573 -19.88 -6.03 11.00
CA LEU A 573 -20.82 -6.18 9.88
C LEU A 573 -20.74 -5.00 8.91
N LEU A 574 -20.48 -3.80 9.42
CA LEU A 574 -20.28 -2.61 8.59
C LEU A 574 -19.07 -2.76 7.67
N ASP A 575 -17.94 -3.28 8.16
CA ASP A 575 -16.75 -3.55 7.33
C ASP A 575 -17.08 -4.50 6.17
N TRP A 576 -17.84 -5.55 6.47
CA TRP A 576 -18.28 -6.52 5.46
C TRP A 576 -19.22 -5.87 4.43
N CYS A 577 -20.25 -5.14 4.87
CA CYS A 577 -21.15 -4.43 3.96
C CYS A 577 -20.42 -3.38 3.11
N ARG A 578 -19.49 -2.61 3.70
CA ARG A 578 -18.68 -1.62 2.97
C ARG A 578 -17.79 -2.29 1.93
N ASN A 579 -17.20 -3.43 2.26
CA ASN A 579 -16.41 -4.20 1.30
C ASN A 579 -17.27 -4.67 0.11
N GLU A 580 -18.48 -5.20 0.34
CA GLU A 580 -19.38 -5.62 -0.74
C GLU A 580 -19.83 -4.44 -1.61
N GLN A 581 -20.23 -3.32 -1.01
CA GLN A 581 -20.57 -2.09 -1.72
C GLN A 581 -19.41 -1.62 -2.59
N PHE A 582 -18.20 -1.61 -2.03
CA PHE A 582 -17.04 -1.11 -2.73
C PHE A 582 -16.54 -2.08 -3.82
N TYR A 583 -16.70 -3.38 -3.61
CA TYR A 583 -16.49 -4.41 -4.64
C TYR A 583 -17.44 -4.20 -5.83
N MET A 584 -18.71 -3.85 -5.57
CA MET A 584 -19.66 -3.51 -6.64
C MET A 584 -19.23 -2.26 -7.41
N ILE A 585 -18.80 -1.21 -6.72
CA ILE A 585 -18.29 0.02 -7.36
C ILE A 585 -17.09 -0.28 -8.27
N GLY A 586 -16.18 -1.15 -7.82
CA GLY A 586 -15.07 -1.64 -8.64
C GLY A 586 -15.54 -2.43 -9.85
N SER A 587 -16.51 -3.33 -9.67
CA SER A 587 -17.05 -4.23 -10.70
C SER A 587 -17.81 -3.51 -11.80
N THR A 588 -18.43 -2.36 -11.50
CA THR A 588 -19.21 -1.61 -12.48
C THR A 588 -18.38 -0.66 -13.34
N GLY A 589 -17.13 -0.37 -12.97
CA GLY A 589 -16.29 0.58 -13.73
C GLY A 589 -14.80 0.24 -13.76
N VAL A 590 -14.17 0.10 -12.59
CA VAL A 590 -12.71 -0.04 -12.49
C VAL A 590 -12.19 -1.32 -13.11
N TYR A 591 -12.77 -2.46 -12.74
CA TYR A 591 -12.28 -3.76 -13.17
C TYR A 591 -12.51 -4.02 -14.66
N PRO A 592 -13.68 -3.70 -15.27
CA PRO A 592 -13.83 -3.77 -16.73
C PRO A 592 -12.82 -2.88 -17.47
N THR A 593 -12.53 -1.68 -16.95
CA THR A 593 -11.51 -0.78 -17.51
C THR A 593 -10.12 -1.41 -17.46
N ALA A 594 -9.77 -2.09 -16.36
CA ALA A 594 -8.49 -2.81 -16.24
C ALA A 594 -8.38 -3.99 -17.23
N VAL A 595 -9.48 -4.70 -17.48
CA VAL A 595 -9.51 -5.79 -18.47
C VAL A 595 -9.36 -5.25 -19.88
N LEU A 596 -10.05 -4.15 -20.23
CA LEU A 596 -9.89 -3.46 -21.50
C LEU A 596 -8.44 -2.99 -21.71
N TYR A 597 -7.85 -2.38 -20.67
CA TYR A 597 -6.44 -2.01 -20.65
C TYR A 597 -5.54 -3.19 -21.00
N MET A 598 -5.75 -4.34 -20.35
CA MET A 598 -4.92 -5.51 -20.56
C MET A 598 -5.07 -6.07 -21.97
N ALA A 599 -6.30 -6.14 -22.48
CA ALA A 599 -6.58 -6.56 -23.85
C ALA A 599 -5.83 -5.66 -24.86
N LEU A 600 -5.90 -4.33 -24.68
CA LEU A 600 -5.18 -3.38 -25.53
C LEU A 600 -3.65 -3.55 -25.42
N LYS A 601 -3.13 -3.76 -24.21
CA LYS A 601 -1.70 -3.98 -23.99
C LYS A 601 -1.20 -5.26 -24.69
N LEU A 602 -1.97 -6.34 -24.62
CA LEU A 602 -1.65 -7.61 -25.28
C LEU A 602 -1.66 -7.50 -26.81
N VAL A 603 -2.54 -6.68 -27.38
CA VAL A 603 -2.64 -6.47 -28.84
C VAL A 603 -1.62 -5.47 -29.37
N THR A 604 -1.40 -4.36 -28.66
CA THR A 604 -0.60 -3.23 -29.16
C THR A 604 0.82 -3.18 -28.61
N GLY A 605 1.14 -4.00 -27.60
CA GLY A 605 2.40 -3.94 -26.85
C GLY A 605 2.55 -2.67 -25.99
N LYS A 606 1.65 -1.70 -26.12
CA LYS A 606 1.66 -0.43 -25.39
C LYS A 606 0.60 -0.45 -24.30
N GLY A 607 1.03 -0.35 -23.04
CA GLY A 607 0.11 -0.12 -21.92
C GLY A 607 -0.26 1.36 -21.79
N ILE A 608 -1.38 1.65 -21.13
CA ILE A 608 -1.72 2.99 -20.60
C ILE A 608 -0.82 3.29 -19.38
N TYR A 609 -0.42 4.56 -19.23
CA TYR A 609 0.37 5.00 -18.09
C TYR A 609 -0.51 5.06 -16.82
N PHE A 610 -0.12 4.36 -15.75
CA PHE A 610 -0.80 4.47 -14.46
C PHE A 610 -0.35 5.75 -13.74
N ARG A 611 -1.31 6.62 -13.41
CA ARG A 611 -1.10 7.81 -12.58
C ARG A 611 -0.82 7.39 -11.13
N LEU A 612 0.14 8.04 -10.47
CA LEU A 612 0.31 7.92 -9.02
C LEU A 612 -0.88 8.56 -8.30
N THR A 613 -1.36 7.91 -7.25
CA THR A 613 -2.46 8.44 -6.43
C THR A 613 -1.92 9.46 -5.46
N SER A 614 -2.47 10.67 -5.49
CA SER A 614 -2.08 11.71 -4.55
C SER A 614 -2.70 11.44 -3.18
N LYS A 615 -1.90 11.62 -2.13
CA LYS A 615 -2.35 11.59 -0.73
C LYS A 615 -2.28 12.97 -0.09
N GLN A 616 -2.20 14.03 -0.90
CA GLN A 616 -2.09 15.39 -0.41
C GLN A 616 -3.39 15.87 0.23
N THR A 617 -3.32 16.24 1.50
CA THR A 617 -4.38 16.94 2.21
C THR A 617 -4.19 18.44 2.02
N ALA A 618 -5.19 19.13 1.49
CA ALA A 618 -5.20 20.59 1.36
C ALA A 618 -5.79 21.23 2.62
N ALA A 619 -5.45 20.71 3.81
CA ALA A 619 -6.09 21.05 5.06
C ALA A 619 -5.69 22.45 5.57
N SER A 620 -6.16 23.49 4.87
CA SER A 620 -6.28 24.87 5.32
C SER A 620 -7.70 25.18 5.84
N SER A 621 -8.61 24.21 5.79
CA SER A 621 -9.98 24.32 6.32
C SER A 621 -10.15 23.49 7.60
N GLY A 622 -10.85 24.03 8.60
CA GLY A 622 -11.06 23.40 9.91
C GLY A 622 -11.89 22.10 9.93
N ASP A 623 -12.21 21.51 8.76
CA ASP A 623 -12.85 20.20 8.62
C ASP A 623 -11.82 19.15 8.19
N LYS A 624 -11.45 18.27 9.13
CA LYS A 624 -10.46 17.20 8.96
C LYS A 624 -10.74 16.28 7.76
N PHE A 625 -12.01 16.13 7.38
CA PHE A 625 -12.42 15.21 6.32
C PHE A 625 -12.84 15.93 5.02
N ALA A 626 -12.55 17.23 4.86
CA ALA A 626 -13.00 18.01 3.72
C ALA A 626 -12.59 17.40 2.36
N ASP A 627 -11.36 16.89 2.28
CA ASP A 627 -10.79 16.35 1.05
C ASP A 627 -11.52 15.08 0.56
N LEU A 628 -12.16 14.30 1.46
CA LEU A 628 -12.97 13.11 1.13
C LEU A 628 -14.22 13.41 0.30
N TYR A 629 -14.67 14.67 0.35
CA TYR A 629 -15.86 15.15 -0.36
C TYR A 629 -15.50 15.97 -1.61
N THR A 630 -14.22 16.01 -1.99
CA THR A 630 -13.78 16.61 -3.25
C THR A 630 -14.09 15.66 -4.40
N VAL A 631 -14.80 16.16 -5.41
CA VAL A 631 -15.18 15.37 -6.59
C VAL A 631 -14.27 15.74 -7.74
N ARG A 632 -13.55 14.76 -8.26
CA ARG A 632 -12.79 14.89 -9.50
C ARG A 632 -13.43 14.02 -10.56
N TRP A 633 -14.10 14.67 -11.52
CA TRP A 633 -14.76 13.98 -12.62
C TRP A 633 -13.73 13.33 -13.55
N VAL A 634 -13.81 12.01 -13.67
CA VAL A 634 -12.93 11.21 -14.53
C VAL A 634 -13.75 10.20 -15.34
N PRO A 635 -13.29 9.80 -16.54
CA PRO A 635 -14.02 8.82 -17.38
C PRO A 635 -14.32 7.49 -16.67
N LEU A 636 -13.51 7.12 -15.67
CA LEU A 636 -13.68 5.92 -14.85
C LEU A 636 -15.02 5.86 -14.09
N LEU A 637 -15.67 7.01 -13.87
CA LEU A 637 -16.96 7.09 -13.19
C LEU A 637 -18.15 6.76 -14.12
N ILE A 638 -17.98 6.95 -15.43
CA ILE A 638 -19.07 6.88 -16.41
C ILE A 638 -19.78 5.52 -16.40
N PRO A 639 -19.07 4.37 -16.43
CA PRO A 639 -19.74 3.06 -16.50
C PRO A 639 -20.66 2.81 -15.29
N THR A 640 -20.21 3.16 -14.08
CA THR A 640 -21.01 3.03 -12.86
C THR A 640 -22.23 3.98 -12.87
N ILE A 641 -22.07 5.21 -13.36
CA ILE A 641 -23.18 6.17 -13.51
C ILE A 641 -24.24 5.61 -14.47
N VAL A 642 -23.83 5.07 -15.62
CA VAL A 642 -24.74 4.46 -16.59
C VAL A 642 -25.53 3.32 -15.95
N ILE A 643 -24.88 2.42 -15.21
CA ILE A 643 -25.55 1.33 -14.49
C ILE A 643 -26.58 1.88 -13.49
N MET A 644 -26.24 2.91 -12.74
CA MET A 644 -27.19 3.54 -11.81
C MET A 644 -28.39 4.14 -12.53
N VAL A 645 -28.18 4.88 -13.62
CA VAL A 645 -29.26 5.50 -14.41
C VAL A 645 -30.19 4.44 -15.00
N VAL A 646 -29.62 3.37 -15.58
CA VAL A 646 -30.38 2.23 -16.10
C VAL A 646 -31.23 1.58 -15.02
N ASN A 647 -30.67 1.33 -13.84
CA ASN A 647 -31.40 0.68 -12.75
C ASN A 647 -32.52 1.58 -12.18
N VAL A 648 -32.26 2.89 -12.04
CA VAL A 648 -33.30 3.86 -11.63
C VAL A 648 -34.43 3.91 -12.66
N ALA A 649 -34.09 3.97 -13.95
CA ALA A 649 -35.07 3.98 -15.02
C ALA A 649 -35.89 2.67 -15.03
N ALA A 650 -35.23 1.51 -14.88
CA ALA A 650 -35.89 0.21 -14.87
C ALA A 650 -36.88 0.08 -13.70
N VAL A 651 -36.50 0.57 -12.51
CA VAL A 651 -37.42 0.65 -11.36
C VAL A 651 -38.60 1.57 -11.68
N GLY A 652 -38.35 2.76 -12.24
CA GLY A 652 -39.41 3.69 -12.65
C GLY A 652 -40.40 3.09 -13.64
N VAL A 653 -39.91 2.44 -14.71
CA VAL A 653 -40.77 1.77 -15.70
C VAL A 653 -41.56 0.63 -15.07
N ALA A 654 -40.94 -0.17 -14.20
CA ALA A 654 -41.65 -1.24 -13.50
C ALA A 654 -42.75 -0.68 -12.57
N VAL A 655 -42.54 0.46 -11.93
CA VAL A 655 -43.56 1.14 -11.10
C VAL A 655 -44.69 1.65 -12.00
N GLY A 656 -44.35 2.25 -13.14
CA GLY A 656 -45.34 2.69 -14.14
C GLY A 656 -46.19 1.53 -14.67
N LYS A 657 -45.57 0.37 -14.97
CA LYS A 657 -46.25 -0.87 -15.37
C LYS A 657 -47.19 -1.39 -14.31
N ALA A 658 -46.73 -1.48 -13.06
CA ALA A 658 -47.57 -1.91 -11.94
C ALA A 658 -48.75 -0.96 -11.70
N ALA A 659 -48.55 0.35 -11.90
CA ALA A 659 -49.62 1.35 -11.82
C ALA A 659 -50.62 1.23 -12.98
N ALA A 660 -50.16 0.98 -14.20
CA ALA A 660 -51.01 0.87 -15.40
C ALA A 660 -51.81 -0.45 -15.46
N TRP A 661 -51.20 -1.58 -15.07
CA TRP A 661 -51.82 -2.91 -15.15
C TRP A 661 -52.57 -3.32 -13.87
N GLY A 662 -52.47 -2.51 -12.82
CA GLY A 662 -53.02 -2.82 -11.51
C GLY A 662 -52.03 -3.64 -10.65
N PRO A 663 -51.69 -3.19 -9.44
CA PRO A 663 -50.63 -3.79 -8.62
C PRO A 663 -50.98 -5.17 -8.04
N LEU A 664 -52.26 -5.55 -8.07
CA LEU A 664 -52.76 -6.85 -7.57
C LEU A 664 -52.89 -7.91 -8.67
N THR A 665 -52.58 -7.58 -9.92
CA THR A 665 -52.60 -8.54 -11.01
C THR A 665 -51.31 -9.36 -11.02
N GLU A 666 -51.35 -10.58 -11.55
CA GLU A 666 -50.14 -11.43 -11.69
C GLU A 666 -48.99 -10.69 -12.42
N PRO A 667 -49.21 -9.96 -13.53
CA PRO A 667 -48.16 -9.17 -14.19
C PRO A 667 -47.64 -8.02 -13.31
N GLY A 668 -48.52 -7.32 -12.58
CA GLY A 668 -48.16 -6.23 -11.68
C GLY A 668 -47.31 -6.69 -10.49
N TRP A 669 -47.65 -7.82 -9.89
CA TRP A 669 -46.89 -8.42 -8.79
C TRP A 669 -45.50 -8.91 -9.23
N LEU A 670 -45.42 -9.52 -10.42
CA LEU A 670 -44.16 -9.95 -11.02
C LEU A 670 -43.25 -8.76 -11.37
N ALA A 671 -43.82 -7.63 -11.78
CA ALA A 671 -43.10 -6.38 -12.00
C ALA A 671 -42.42 -5.88 -10.72
N VAL A 672 -43.14 -5.91 -9.59
CA VAL A 672 -42.62 -5.47 -8.29
C VAL A 672 -41.51 -6.41 -7.79
N LEU A 673 -41.65 -7.72 -7.98
CA LEU A 673 -40.65 -8.69 -7.51
C LEU A 673 -39.28 -8.52 -8.17
N GLY A 674 -39.20 -8.22 -9.46
CA GLY A 674 -37.89 -7.99 -10.08
C GLY A 674 -37.27 -6.61 -9.79
N MET A 675 -38.03 -5.66 -9.23
CA MET A 675 -37.44 -4.43 -8.68
C MET A 675 -36.50 -4.72 -7.51
N VAL A 676 -36.71 -5.80 -6.75
CA VAL A 676 -35.92 -6.11 -5.56
C VAL A 676 -34.43 -6.19 -5.90
N PHE A 677 -34.08 -6.81 -7.03
CA PHE A 677 -32.69 -6.88 -7.49
C PHE A 677 -32.13 -5.52 -7.91
N ASN A 678 -32.91 -4.71 -8.64
CA ASN A 678 -32.48 -3.37 -9.07
C ASN A 678 -32.27 -2.44 -7.86
N VAL A 679 -33.21 -2.48 -6.90
CA VAL A 679 -33.11 -1.73 -5.63
C VAL A 679 -31.89 -2.20 -4.85
N TRP A 680 -31.62 -3.51 -4.79
CA TRP A 680 -30.41 -4.04 -4.16
C TRP A 680 -29.12 -3.53 -4.82
N ILE A 681 -29.06 -3.49 -6.15
CA ILE A 681 -27.92 -2.89 -6.89
C ILE A 681 -27.75 -1.42 -6.51
N LEU A 682 -28.85 -0.64 -6.46
CA LEU A 682 -28.81 0.77 -6.05
C LEU A 682 -28.36 0.93 -4.59
N VAL A 683 -28.74 0.02 -3.69
CA VAL A 683 -28.25 -0.02 -2.30
C VAL A 683 -26.76 -0.35 -2.24
N LEU A 684 -26.24 -1.18 -3.14
CA LEU A 684 -24.80 -1.44 -3.20
C LEU A 684 -24.02 -0.25 -3.76
N LEU A 685 -24.62 0.54 -4.66
CA LEU A 685 -24.00 1.68 -5.34
C LEU A 685 -24.27 3.04 -4.70
N TYR A 686 -25.14 3.16 -3.68
CA TYR A 686 -25.40 4.46 -3.04
C TYR A 686 -24.13 5.15 -2.49
N PRO A 687 -23.11 4.45 -1.93
CA PRO A 687 -21.90 5.12 -1.45
C PRO A 687 -21.13 5.82 -2.57
N PHE A 688 -21.15 5.24 -3.78
CA PHE A 688 -20.59 5.88 -4.98
C PHE A 688 -21.37 7.14 -5.34
N ALA A 689 -22.71 7.07 -5.32
CA ALA A 689 -23.55 8.24 -5.60
C ALA A 689 -23.29 9.38 -4.60
N LEU A 690 -23.14 9.06 -3.30
CA LEU A 690 -22.75 10.04 -2.28
C LEU A 690 -21.35 10.62 -2.53
N GLY A 691 -20.42 9.80 -3.04
CA GLY A 691 -19.09 10.27 -3.45
C GLY A 691 -19.15 11.23 -4.63
N VAL A 692 -19.97 10.94 -5.64
CA VAL A 692 -20.19 11.81 -6.81
C VAL A 692 -20.90 13.12 -6.46
N MET A 693 -21.76 13.12 -5.45
CA MET A 693 -22.43 14.33 -4.93
C MET A 693 -21.50 15.27 -4.15
N GLY A 694 -20.27 14.84 -3.82
CA GLY A 694 -19.30 15.65 -3.09
C GLY A 694 -19.81 16.11 -1.73
N GLN A 695 -19.74 17.42 -1.46
CA GLN A 695 -20.17 18.02 -0.19
C GLN A 695 -21.66 17.74 0.13
N TRP A 696 -22.53 17.64 -0.88
CA TRP A 696 -23.93 17.27 -0.69
C TRP A 696 -24.10 15.83 -0.20
N GLY A 697 -23.11 14.97 -0.46
CA GLY A 697 -23.03 13.61 0.05
C GLY A 697 -22.86 13.51 1.56
N LYS A 698 -22.65 14.62 2.28
CA LYS A 698 -22.75 14.68 3.76
C LYS A 698 -24.18 14.50 4.26
N ARG A 699 -25.20 14.72 3.40
CA ARG A 699 -26.62 14.59 3.71
C ARG A 699 -27.26 13.52 2.83
N PRO A 700 -27.17 12.22 3.19
CA PRO A 700 -27.68 11.13 2.37
C PRO A 700 -29.17 11.24 2.01
N ALA A 701 -29.98 11.89 2.85
CA ALA A 701 -31.39 12.15 2.56
C ALA A 701 -31.62 12.85 1.21
N VAL A 702 -30.72 13.76 0.80
CA VAL A 702 -30.82 14.46 -0.49
C VAL A 702 -30.75 13.48 -1.66
N LEU A 703 -29.85 12.48 -1.57
CA LEU A 703 -29.72 11.43 -2.59
C LEU A 703 -31.01 10.62 -2.68
N PHE A 704 -31.53 10.15 -1.55
CA PHE A 704 -32.71 9.27 -1.54
C PHE A 704 -33.96 10.00 -2.06
N VAL A 705 -34.15 11.27 -1.69
CA VAL A 705 -35.24 12.09 -2.24
C VAL A 705 -35.07 12.27 -3.74
N ALA A 706 -33.87 12.60 -4.21
CA ALA A 706 -33.60 12.77 -5.64
C ALA A 706 -33.85 11.46 -6.44
N MET A 707 -33.43 10.31 -5.90
CA MET A 707 -33.69 9.01 -6.52
C MET A 707 -35.18 8.68 -6.56
N ALA A 708 -35.92 8.92 -5.47
CA ALA A 708 -37.37 8.71 -5.43
C ALA A 708 -38.10 9.59 -6.45
N MET A 709 -37.72 10.86 -6.54
CA MET A 709 -38.26 11.80 -7.54
C MET A 709 -37.95 11.36 -8.97
N ALA A 710 -36.73 10.88 -9.24
CA ALA A 710 -36.36 10.35 -10.56
C ALA A 710 -37.17 9.10 -10.93
N VAL A 711 -37.34 8.16 -10.00
CA VAL A 711 -38.19 6.97 -10.18
C VAL A 711 -39.63 7.39 -10.48
N ALA A 712 -40.20 8.32 -9.71
CA ALA A 712 -41.55 8.81 -9.90
C ALA A 712 -41.74 9.52 -11.26
N ALA A 713 -40.75 10.33 -11.67
CA ALA A 713 -40.77 11.00 -12.98
C ALA A 713 -40.75 9.99 -14.14
N VAL A 714 -39.88 8.97 -14.07
CA VAL A 714 -39.84 7.90 -15.09
C VAL A 714 -41.14 7.10 -15.11
N ALA A 715 -41.69 6.76 -13.95
CA ALA A 715 -42.98 6.07 -13.85
C ALA A 715 -44.11 6.89 -14.49
N ALA A 716 -44.18 8.18 -14.19
CA ALA A 716 -45.17 9.09 -14.76
C ALA A 716 -45.01 9.21 -16.28
N MET A 717 -43.78 9.32 -16.80
CA MET A 717 -43.52 9.32 -18.24
C MET A 717 -43.98 8.02 -18.92
N TYR A 718 -43.74 6.87 -18.29
CA TYR A 718 -44.21 5.58 -18.81
C TYR A 718 -45.75 5.52 -18.88
N VAL A 719 -46.44 5.95 -17.82
CA VAL A 719 -47.91 5.96 -17.78
C VAL A 719 -48.48 6.96 -18.78
N ALA A 720 -47.87 8.13 -18.94
CA ALA A 720 -48.36 9.19 -19.82
C ALA A 720 -48.17 8.87 -21.31
N PHE A 721 -47.05 8.24 -21.69
CA PHE A 721 -46.68 8.07 -23.10
C PHE A 721 -46.54 6.61 -23.54
N GLY A 722 -46.10 5.71 -22.67
CA GLY A 722 -45.87 4.30 -23.00
C GLY A 722 -47.16 3.48 -23.00
N ALA A 723 -47.97 3.60 -21.95
CA ALA A 723 -49.22 2.85 -21.81
C ALA A 723 -50.27 3.15 -22.91
N PRO A 724 -50.49 4.41 -23.34
CA PRO A 724 -51.49 4.73 -24.36
C PRO A 724 -51.06 4.34 -25.78
N TYR A 725 -49.79 4.59 -26.14
CA TYR A 725 -49.26 4.36 -27.51
C TYR A 725 -49.26 2.87 -27.88
N GLN A 726 -49.04 1.98 -26.90
CA GLN A 726 -49.09 0.53 -27.12
C GLN A 726 -50.51 -0.04 -27.15
N ALA A 727 -51.46 0.57 -26.43
CA ALA A 727 -52.88 0.21 -26.54
C ALA A 727 -53.38 0.41 -27.99
N GLU A 728 -52.98 1.52 -28.64
CA GLU A 728 -53.26 1.77 -30.06
C GLU A 728 -52.59 0.73 -30.99
N LEU A 729 -51.31 0.41 -30.78
CA LEU A 729 -50.59 -0.61 -31.57
C LEU A 729 -51.20 -2.02 -31.43
N SER A 730 -51.64 -2.39 -30.22
CA SER A 730 -52.30 -3.67 -29.97
C SER A 730 -53.72 -3.73 -30.58
N GLY A 731 -54.45 -2.60 -30.57
CA GLY A 731 -55.72 -2.47 -31.27
C GLY A 731 -55.58 -2.55 -32.79
N VAL A 732 -54.54 -1.94 -33.36
CA VAL A 732 -54.21 -2.03 -34.79
C VAL A 732 -53.81 -3.46 -35.16
N ALA A 733 -52.98 -4.14 -34.36
CA ALA A 733 -52.59 -5.52 -34.60
C ALA A 733 -53.77 -6.51 -34.49
N ALA A 734 -54.70 -6.29 -33.54
CA ALA A 734 -55.94 -7.07 -33.42
C ALA A 734 -56.93 -6.81 -34.56
N SER A 735 -56.87 -5.64 -35.21
CA SER A 735 -57.69 -5.31 -36.38
C SER A 735 -57.14 -5.87 -37.71
N LEU A 736 -55.90 -6.37 -37.70
CA LEU A 736 -55.20 -6.94 -38.86
C LEU A 736 -55.14 -8.48 -38.84
N GLY A 737 -55.81 -9.13 -37.87
CA GLY A 737 -55.90 -10.58 -37.71
C GLY A 737 -57.25 -11.15 -38.14
#